data_AF-A0A5S6QME9-F1
#
_entry.id   AF-A0A5S6QME9-F1
#
_cell.length_a   1.000
_cell.length_b   1.000
_cell.length_c   1.000
_cell.angle_alpha   90.00
_cell.angle_beta   90.00
_cell.angle_gamma   90.00
#
_symmetry.space_group_name_H-M   'P 1'
#
loop_
_entity.id
_entity.type
_entity.pdbx_description
1 polymer ?
#
loop_
_entity_poly.entity_id
_entity_poly.type
_entity_poly.pdbx_seq_one_letter_code
_entity_poly.pdbx_strand_id
1 'polypeptide(L)'
;MDILGSKSVRPPDFDKILAIDGYLRNFESEISRRYGIFRRTLKTIGEQEGGLDKFTRGYDFYGIKVTPANGIFCREWAPCADALYLRGDFNNWELYSYPYDRLDYGKWELYIPPNTDGTCPVKHGSVIKVLVVKNGCIYDKLSPWARYVCCPDGGNVYHQIFYSPPEKYRFEHPTPPKPRGLRIYEAHVGISSSEGKVASYTHFAENIIPRIAKQGYNAIQLMAIMEHAYYASFGYQVTSFYAPSSRYGNPEELKHLIDKAHSFGMIVLLDVIHSHACKNTADGLNQWDGTNACYFHDNYRGFHDLWDSRLFNYTEMEVLRFLLSNLRWWVEEYHFDGFRFDGVTSMLYHSHGLGHGFSGDYQEYFGLNADTDSLVYLMLANYFLHQKYPDIVTIAEEVSGMPGLCRPVSEGGQGFDYRLAMAIPDKWIALLRGRRDEDWNMGEIVFTLENRRYGEKSIAYAESHDQALVGDKTLSFWLMDKEMYDFMSTITPLTPIIDRGLALHKMIRLITYGLGGEGWLNFIGNEFGHPEWLDFPRAGNNSSYHYCRRQWNLVDDKLLRYKFLNSWDKAMNEAEEIYHWLSSGPAYTSWKHENDKIIAFERAELLFVFNFHPTQSFCDYKLGVDQPGTYKMVLNSDAQEFGGHERLDPDSLHTTFPYEYAGRSNHLNAYIRTRPSGHDIAFSASKPRSRGTRVQSRKISHCRTVASNIGGPVHPLAGSLARPGRISTNRHGDNFRQLDSSHWRAVPYRVTTDRGPQFESHMWISLSKLLGIEHAPTSAYHPQANGLAERFYRQLKAALTARMQANGMKRTTALPLVLLGIRTSLKIYIGLAPSDMVYGSALSLPADFLAPTGPSGGLDRTNFTSTLKTAMYRLRPTPPRRNSTSTFCSKALKDCTHVFIRERRHTSGLTPPYAGP
;
A
#
# COMPACT_ATOMS: atom_id res chain seq x y z
N MET A 1 -3.04 29.48 -21.34
CA MET A 1 -2.51 30.42 -20.31
C MET A 1 -3.54 30.58 -19.19
N ASP A 2 -4.02 29.48 -18.59
CA ASP A 2 -5.04 29.50 -17.52
C ASP A 2 -4.82 28.39 -16.46
N ILE A 3 -3.56 27.98 -16.27
CA ILE A 3 -3.18 26.86 -15.37
C ILE A 3 -2.97 27.32 -13.91
N LEU A 4 -3.08 28.63 -13.63
CA LEU A 4 -2.85 29.21 -12.28
C LEU A 4 -4.14 29.65 -11.56
N GLY A 5 -5.33 29.31 -12.09
CA GLY A 5 -6.62 29.87 -11.68
C GLY A 5 -7.57 28.95 -10.91
N SER A 6 -7.14 27.85 -10.27
CA SER A 6 -8.04 27.20 -9.30
C SER A 6 -8.05 27.99 -8.00
N LYS A 7 -9.16 28.71 -7.74
CA LYS A 7 -9.41 29.27 -6.42
C LYS A 7 -9.36 28.11 -5.42
N SER A 8 -8.39 28.15 -4.52
CA SER A 8 -8.30 27.23 -3.39
C SER A 8 -9.61 27.28 -2.61
N VAL A 9 -10.23 26.12 -2.37
CA VAL A 9 -11.46 26.01 -1.59
C VAL A 9 -11.16 25.12 -0.40
N ARG A 10 -11.28 25.68 0.80
CA ARG A 10 -11.10 24.91 2.04
C ARG A 10 -12.20 23.84 2.15
N PRO A 11 -11.86 22.58 2.48
CA PRO A 11 -12.87 21.57 2.78
C PRO A 11 -13.76 22.02 3.96
N PRO A 12 -15.08 21.76 3.93
CA PRO A 12 -16.02 22.31 4.90
C PRO A 12 -15.78 21.80 6.33
N ASP A 13 -15.35 20.56 6.50
CA ASP A 13 -15.11 19.92 7.79
C ASP A 13 -13.60 19.77 8.11
N PHE A 14 -12.73 20.55 7.46
CA PHE A 14 -11.28 20.38 7.58
C PHE A 14 -10.76 20.51 9.03
N ASP A 15 -11.44 21.29 9.87
CA ASP A 15 -11.06 21.45 11.29
C ASP A 15 -11.17 20.13 12.09
N LYS A 16 -11.98 19.16 11.65
CA LYS A 16 -12.11 17.85 12.31
C LYS A 16 -10.82 17.02 12.16
N ILE A 17 -10.27 16.94 10.95
CA ILE A 17 -9.02 16.21 10.72
C ILE A 17 -7.83 16.94 11.35
N LEU A 18 -7.82 18.28 11.34
CA LEU A 18 -6.77 19.08 12.01
C LEU A 18 -6.74 18.91 13.53
N ALA A 19 -7.88 18.60 14.16
CA ALA A 19 -7.94 18.33 15.59
C ALA A 19 -7.26 17.00 15.95
N ILE A 20 -7.26 16.03 15.03
CA ILE A 20 -6.60 14.73 15.17
C ILE A 20 -5.12 14.85 14.75
N ASP A 21 -4.86 15.52 13.62
CA ASP A 21 -3.56 15.65 12.99
C ASP A 21 -3.24 17.12 12.64
N GLY A 22 -2.62 17.81 13.57
CA GLY A 22 -2.25 19.22 13.42
C GLY A 22 -1.16 19.49 12.38
N TYR A 23 -0.38 18.47 11.96
CA TYR A 23 0.70 18.64 10.99
C TYR A 23 0.18 18.94 9.58
N LEU A 24 -1.05 18.51 9.27
CA LEU A 24 -1.73 18.80 8.00
C LEU A 24 -1.97 20.29 7.77
N ARG A 25 -1.92 21.13 8.82
CA ARG A 25 -2.03 22.59 8.69
C ARG A 25 -0.96 23.19 7.75
N ASN A 26 0.23 22.60 7.73
CA ASN A 26 1.31 23.04 6.84
C ASN A 26 1.02 22.76 5.35
N PHE A 27 0.05 21.89 5.06
CA PHE A 27 -0.34 21.44 3.73
C PHE A 27 -1.78 21.83 3.37
N GLU A 28 -2.42 22.67 4.19
CA GLU A 28 -3.80 23.13 3.98
C GLU A 28 -4.00 23.74 2.59
N SER A 29 -3.02 24.49 2.08
CA SER A 29 -3.08 25.07 0.74
C SER A 29 -3.21 24.00 -0.35
N GLU A 30 -2.48 22.89 -0.22
CA GLU A 30 -2.49 21.81 -1.21
C GLU A 30 -3.78 20.99 -1.10
N ILE A 31 -4.20 20.65 0.13
CA ILE A 31 -5.47 19.95 0.37
C ILE A 31 -6.66 20.77 -0.16
N SER A 32 -6.65 22.09 0.10
CA SER A 32 -7.70 23.00 -0.39
C SER A 32 -7.66 23.20 -1.91
N ARG A 33 -6.47 23.11 -2.54
CA ARG A 33 -6.34 23.09 -4.00
C ARG A 33 -6.97 21.83 -4.59
N ARG A 34 -6.65 20.65 -4.05
CA ARG A 34 -7.22 19.35 -4.46
C ARG A 34 -8.74 19.34 -4.30
N TYR A 35 -9.24 19.79 -3.14
CA TYR A 35 -10.68 19.90 -2.89
C TYR A 35 -11.38 20.89 -3.84
N GLY A 36 -10.71 22.00 -4.18
CA GLY A 36 -11.19 22.94 -5.21
C GLY A 36 -11.33 22.30 -6.59
N ILE A 37 -10.41 21.42 -6.98
CA ILE A 37 -10.49 20.65 -8.25
C ILE A 37 -11.65 19.66 -8.19
N PHE A 38 -11.76 18.87 -7.12
CA PHE A 38 -12.89 17.97 -6.88
C PHE A 38 -14.24 18.69 -7.03
N ARG A 39 -14.42 19.83 -6.36
CA ARG A 39 -15.67 20.61 -6.44
C ARG A 39 -15.96 21.13 -7.84
N ARG A 40 -14.92 21.55 -8.58
CA ARG A 40 -15.07 22.00 -9.97
C ARG A 40 -15.51 20.84 -10.85
N THR A 41 -14.86 19.69 -10.77
CA THR A 41 -15.22 18.51 -11.56
C THR A 41 -16.65 18.06 -11.24
N LEU A 42 -17.01 18.02 -9.95
CA LEU A 42 -18.38 17.70 -9.52
C LEU A 42 -19.41 18.70 -10.07
N LYS A 43 -19.08 20.00 -10.06
CA LYS A 43 -19.93 21.05 -10.63
C LYS A 43 -20.09 20.87 -12.14
N THR A 44 -19.00 20.61 -12.86
CA THR A 44 -19.04 20.35 -14.32
C THR A 44 -19.94 19.16 -14.64
N ILE A 45 -19.82 18.05 -13.90
CA ILE A 45 -20.71 16.88 -14.04
C ILE A 45 -22.16 17.26 -13.72
N GLY A 46 -22.38 18.08 -12.69
CA GLY A 46 -23.71 18.60 -12.34
C GLY A 46 -24.37 19.38 -13.47
N GLU A 47 -23.62 20.32 -14.07
CA GLU A 47 -24.12 21.25 -15.09
C GLU A 47 -24.25 20.61 -16.47
N GLN A 48 -23.30 19.74 -16.87
CA GLN A 48 -23.22 19.20 -18.23
C GLN A 48 -23.87 17.82 -18.37
N GLU A 49 -23.88 17.02 -17.30
CA GLU A 49 -24.26 15.60 -17.36
C GLU A 49 -25.51 15.30 -16.51
N GLY A 50 -26.05 16.32 -15.83
CA GLY A 50 -27.23 16.18 -14.97
C GLY A 50 -26.92 15.49 -13.63
N GLY A 51 -25.69 15.60 -13.15
CA GLY A 51 -25.25 15.09 -11.84
C GLY A 51 -24.67 13.68 -11.87
N LEU A 52 -24.04 13.29 -10.75
CA LEU A 52 -23.34 12.00 -10.61
C LEU A 52 -24.26 10.80 -10.86
N ASP A 53 -25.54 10.88 -10.49
CA ASP A 53 -26.48 9.77 -10.69
C ASP A 53 -26.64 9.42 -12.18
N LYS A 54 -26.83 10.40 -13.06
CA LYS A 54 -26.90 10.16 -14.50
C LYS A 54 -25.53 9.84 -15.09
N PHE A 55 -24.49 10.54 -14.64
CA PHE A 55 -23.14 10.37 -15.15
C PHE A 55 -22.60 8.94 -14.98
N THR A 56 -22.91 8.30 -13.84
CA THR A 56 -22.49 6.93 -13.51
C THR A 56 -23.33 5.84 -14.16
N ARG A 57 -24.31 6.19 -15.01
CA ARG A 57 -25.12 5.26 -15.81
C ARG A 57 -24.64 5.16 -17.26
N GLY A 58 -23.34 5.34 -17.50
CA GLY A 58 -22.75 5.21 -18.84
C GLY A 58 -23.09 3.86 -19.49
N TYR A 59 -23.13 2.79 -18.70
CA TYR A 59 -23.47 1.45 -19.15
C TYR A 59 -24.93 1.26 -19.60
N ASP A 60 -25.83 2.24 -19.40
CA ASP A 60 -27.20 2.16 -19.93
C ASP A 60 -27.24 2.44 -21.43
N PHE A 61 -26.25 3.18 -21.95
CA PHE A 61 -26.23 3.64 -23.34
C PHE A 61 -24.93 3.34 -24.08
N TYR A 62 -23.79 3.20 -23.41
CA TYR A 62 -22.53 2.75 -24.02
C TYR A 62 -22.44 1.23 -24.14
N GLY A 63 -21.68 0.76 -25.13
CA GLY A 63 -21.61 -0.63 -25.54
C GLY A 63 -22.79 -1.01 -26.43
N ILE A 64 -23.13 -2.29 -26.42
CA ILE A 64 -24.13 -2.89 -27.31
C ILE A 64 -25.36 -3.27 -26.48
N LYS A 65 -26.52 -2.69 -26.79
CA LYS A 65 -27.76 -2.82 -26.00
C LYS A 65 -28.91 -3.31 -26.85
N VAL A 66 -29.73 -4.17 -26.26
CA VAL A 66 -31.05 -4.51 -26.80
C VAL A 66 -32.03 -3.40 -26.41
N THR A 67 -32.70 -2.83 -27.41
CA THR A 67 -33.76 -1.84 -27.21
C THR A 67 -35.08 -2.52 -26.82
N PRO A 68 -36.03 -1.79 -26.21
CA PRO A 68 -37.35 -2.35 -25.89
C PRO A 68 -38.12 -2.92 -27.09
N ALA A 69 -37.81 -2.47 -28.30
CA ALA A 69 -38.37 -2.96 -29.56
C ALA A 69 -37.57 -4.12 -30.19
N ASN A 70 -36.70 -4.78 -29.43
CA ASN A 70 -35.79 -5.85 -29.88
C ASN A 70 -34.77 -5.45 -30.97
N GLY A 71 -34.65 -4.17 -31.34
CA GLY A 71 -33.51 -3.70 -32.12
C GLY A 71 -32.24 -3.61 -31.26
N ILE A 72 -31.09 -3.34 -31.88
CA ILE A 72 -29.82 -3.11 -31.18
C ILE A 72 -29.43 -1.65 -31.29
N PHE A 73 -29.11 -1.04 -30.16
CA PHE A 73 -28.48 0.27 -30.08
C PHE A 73 -27.05 0.12 -29.58
N CYS A 74 -26.10 0.71 -30.30
CA CYS A 74 -24.71 0.71 -29.94
C CYS A 74 -24.22 2.15 -29.75
N ARG A 75 -23.41 2.39 -28.73
CA ARG A 75 -22.64 3.64 -28.60
C ARG A 75 -21.23 3.37 -28.11
N GLU A 76 -20.26 4.02 -28.73
CA GLU A 76 -18.84 3.92 -28.36
C GLU A 76 -18.18 5.29 -28.27
N TRP A 77 -17.11 5.39 -27.49
CA TRP A 77 -16.22 6.56 -27.48
C TRP A 77 -14.89 6.16 -28.12
N ALA A 78 -14.59 6.76 -29.26
CA ALA A 78 -13.39 6.48 -30.05
C ALA A 78 -13.01 7.76 -30.82
N PRO A 79 -12.50 8.79 -30.12
CA PRO A 79 -12.37 10.13 -30.69
C PRO A 79 -11.40 10.20 -31.85
N CYS A 80 -10.38 9.36 -31.85
CA CYS A 80 -9.37 9.33 -32.90
C CYS A 80 -9.68 8.35 -34.04
N ALA A 81 -10.70 7.50 -33.93
CA ALA A 81 -11.04 6.56 -35.02
C ALA A 81 -11.51 7.33 -36.27
N ASP A 82 -11.20 6.79 -37.44
CA ASP A 82 -11.63 7.36 -38.73
C ASP A 82 -13.03 6.84 -39.11
N ALA A 83 -13.35 5.59 -38.77
CA ALA A 83 -14.68 4.98 -38.88
C ALA A 83 -14.83 3.78 -37.93
N LEU A 84 -16.06 3.49 -37.51
CA LEU A 84 -16.41 2.29 -36.74
C LEU A 84 -17.50 1.48 -37.45
N TYR A 85 -17.44 0.15 -37.35
CA TYR A 85 -18.48 -0.77 -37.82
C TYR A 85 -18.76 -1.87 -36.82
N LEU A 86 -19.99 -2.38 -36.76
CA LEU A 86 -20.30 -3.59 -35.99
C LEU A 86 -20.29 -4.81 -36.92
N ARG A 87 -19.65 -5.89 -36.48
CA ARG A 87 -19.63 -7.16 -37.22
C ARG A 87 -19.59 -8.35 -36.28
N GLY A 88 -19.90 -9.52 -36.80
CA GLY A 88 -19.88 -10.77 -36.04
C GLY A 88 -20.62 -11.88 -36.76
N ASP A 89 -21.02 -12.91 -36.02
CA ASP A 89 -21.72 -14.06 -36.62
C ASP A 89 -23.03 -13.65 -37.30
N PHE A 90 -23.72 -12.65 -36.75
CA PHE A 90 -25.03 -12.18 -37.23
C PHE A 90 -25.00 -11.57 -38.65
N ASN A 91 -23.83 -11.13 -39.12
CA ASN A 91 -23.67 -10.51 -40.44
C ASN A 91 -22.66 -11.26 -41.32
N ASN A 92 -22.41 -12.54 -41.03
CA ASN A 92 -21.41 -13.38 -41.69
C ASN A 92 -20.01 -12.74 -41.71
N TRP A 93 -19.67 -11.97 -40.67
CA TRP A 93 -18.41 -11.26 -40.56
C TRP A 93 -18.13 -10.25 -41.70
N GLU A 94 -19.16 -9.76 -42.39
CA GLU A 94 -18.99 -8.68 -43.37
C GLU A 94 -18.42 -7.41 -42.72
N LEU A 95 -17.44 -6.78 -43.37
CA LEU A 95 -16.62 -5.71 -42.75
C LEU A 95 -17.38 -4.40 -42.57
N TYR A 96 -18.13 -3.97 -43.58
CA TYR A 96 -18.63 -2.59 -43.68
C TYR A 96 -20.16 -2.48 -43.68
N SER A 97 -20.87 -3.56 -43.29
CA SER A 97 -22.33 -3.64 -43.43
C SER A 97 -23.11 -2.82 -42.39
N TYR A 98 -22.55 -2.58 -41.20
CA TYR A 98 -23.20 -1.79 -40.14
C TYR A 98 -22.28 -0.66 -39.63
N PRO A 99 -22.18 0.47 -40.36
CA PRO A 99 -21.37 1.63 -39.95
C PRO A 99 -22.01 2.36 -38.76
N TYR A 100 -21.16 2.89 -37.88
CA TYR A 100 -21.60 3.85 -36.86
C TYR A 100 -21.56 5.27 -37.42
N ASP A 101 -22.54 6.08 -37.03
CA ASP A 101 -22.56 7.51 -37.25
C ASP A 101 -21.68 8.23 -36.21
N ARG A 102 -20.78 9.09 -36.70
CA ARG A 102 -19.92 9.91 -35.84
C ARG A 102 -20.73 11.06 -35.24
N LEU A 103 -20.56 11.25 -33.94
CA LEU A 103 -21.14 12.35 -33.18
C LEU A 103 -20.06 13.29 -32.65
N ASP A 104 -20.54 14.39 -32.04
CA ASP A 104 -19.68 15.33 -31.32
C ASP A 104 -18.88 14.63 -30.21
N TYR A 105 -17.76 15.27 -29.85
CA TYR A 105 -16.84 14.79 -28.81
C TYR A 105 -16.27 13.38 -29.06
N GLY A 106 -16.28 12.92 -30.31
CA GLY A 106 -15.67 11.64 -30.67
C GLY A 106 -16.48 10.41 -30.27
N LYS A 107 -17.78 10.59 -30.05
CA LYS A 107 -18.74 9.51 -29.79
C LYS A 107 -19.25 8.95 -31.12
N TRP A 108 -19.73 7.71 -31.10
CA TRP A 108 -20.22 7.01 -32.28
C TRP A 108 -21.48 6.23 -31.92
N GLU A 109 -22.48 6.21 -32.79
CA GLU A 109 -23.74 5.49 -32.57
C GLU A 109 -24.16 4.65 -33.76
N LEU A 110 -24.84 3.54 -33.49
CA LEU A 110 -25.45 2.69 -34.51
C LEU A 110 -26.78 2.16 -33.97
N TYR A 111 -27.81 2.16 -34.82
CA TYR A 111 -29.06 1.47 -34.55
C TYR A 111 -29.34 0.41 -35.62
N ILE A 112 -29.53 -0.83 -35.19
CA ILE A 112 -29.96 -1.94 -36.04
C ILE A 112 -31.42 -2.26 -35.68
N PRO A 113 -32.38 -2.15 -36.62
CA PRO A 113 -33.77 -2.48 -36.35
C PRO A 113 -33.94 -3.97 -36.01
N PRO A 114 -35.03 -4.36 -35.33
CA PRO A 114 -35.37 -5.77 -35.16
C PRO A 114 -35.53 -6.47 -36.51
N ASN A 115 -35.36 -7.80 -36.52
CA ASN A 115 -35.67 -8.62 -37.68
C ASN A 115 -37.15 -8.48 -38.08
N THR A 116 -37.49 -8.89 -39.31
CA THR A 116 -38.87 -8.81 -39.82
C THR A 116 -39.89 -9.60 -38.99
N ASP A 117 -39.43 -10.60 -38.23
CA ASP A 117 -40.24 -11.40 -37.29
C ASP A 117 -40.31 -10.80 -35.88
N GLY A 118 -39.72 -9.62 -35.66
CA GLY A 118 -39.66 -8.92 -34.37
C GLY A 118 -38.59 -9.42 -33.40
N THR A 119 -37.75 -10.38 -33.82
CA THR A 119 -36.64 -10.91 -33.00
C THR A 119 -35.41 -9.99 -33.03
N CYS A 120 -34.53 -10.18 -32.05
CA CYS A 120 -33.27 -9.44 -31.98
C CYS A 120 -32.34 -9.84 -33.14
N PRO A 121 -31.73 -8.88 -33.87
CA PRO A 121 -30.89 -9.16 -35.03
C PRO A 121 -29.61 -9.91 -34.67
N VAL A 122 -29.15 -9.82 -33.42
CA VAL A 122 -28.03 -10.61 -32.90
C VAL A 122 -28.57 -11.61 -31.88
N LYS A 123 -28.28 -12.89 -32.09
CA LYS A 123 -28.68 -13.97 -31.19
C LYS A 123 -27.78 -13.99 -29.95
N HIS A 124 -28.36 -14.27 -28.79
CA HIS A 124 -27.57 -14.53 -27.58
C HIS A 124 -26.52 -15.62 -27.82
N GLY A 125 -25.29 -15.36 -27.38
CA GLY A 125 -24.17 -16.28 -27.53
C GLY A 125 -23.37 -16.10 -28.82
N SER A 126 -23.85 -15.28 -29.77
CA SER A 126 -23.09 -14.94 -30.98
C SER A 126 -21.85 -14.12 -30.64
N VAL A 127 -20.78 -14.35 -31.40
CA VAL A 127 -19.56 -13.53 -31.35
C VAL A 127 -19.79 -12.23 -32.10
N ILE A 128 -19.34 -11.13 -31.51
CA ILE A 128 -19.38 -9.79 -32.08
C ILE A 128 -18.05 -9.07 -31.88
N LYS A 129 -17.72 -8.13 -32.76
CA LYS A 129 -16.57 -7.23 -32.65
C LYS A 129 -16.92 -5.85 -33.22
N VAL A 130 -16.19 -4.85 -32.74
CA VAL A 130 -16.18 -3.51 -33.32
C VAL A 130 -14.98 -3.40 -34.24
N LEU A 131 -15.22 -3.16 -35.53
CA LEU A 131 -14.18 -2.86 -36.50
C LEU A 131 -13.81 -1.39 -36.37
N VAL A 132 -12.56 -1.11 -36.01
CA VAL A 132 -12.00 0.24 -35.88
C VAL A 132 -11.10 0.51 -37.08
N VAL A 133 -11.41 1.55 -37.84
CA VAL A 133 -10.57 2.01 -38.96
C VAL A 133 -9.71 3.17 -38.48
N LYS A 134 -8.39 3.06 -38.64
CA LYS A 134 -7.45 4.15 -38.35
C LYS A 134 -6.27 4.17 -39.31
N ASN A 135 -6.01 5.32 -39.94
CA ASN A 135 -4.90 5.54 -40.88
C ASN A 135 -4.86 4.52 -42.03
N GLY A 136 -6.04 4.11 -42.52
CA GLY A 136 -6.16 3.06 -43.55
C GLY A 136 -5.96 1.63 -43.05
N CYS A 137 -5.63 1.42 -41.77
CA CYS A 137 -5.59 0.12 -41.13
C CYS A 137 -6.93 -0.23 -40.49
N ILE A 138 -7.26 -1.52 -40.45
CA ILE A 138 -8.46 -2.05 -39.81
C ILE A 138 -8.08 -2.90 -38.61
N TYR A 139 -8.81 -2.74 -37.51
CA TYR A 139 -8.59 -3.47 -36.28
C TYR A 139 -9.91 -4.03 -35.76
N ASP A 140 -9.95 -5.34 -35.52
CA ASP A 140 -11.05 -5.96 -34.78
C ASP A 140 -10.80 -5.77 -33.27
N LYS A 141 -11.75 -5.13 -32.58
CA LYS A 141 -11.66 -4.80 -31.16
C LYS A 141 -12.90 -5.25 -30.39
N LEU A 142 -12.72 -5.44 -29.09
CA LEU A 142 -13.83 -5.69 -28.15
C LEU A 142 -14.29 -4.36 -27.55
N SER A 143 -15.61 -4.15 -27.46
CA SER A 143 -16.15 -2.95 -26.81
C SER A 143 -15.55 -2.76 -25.41
N PRO A 144 -15.11 -1.56 -25.03
CA PRO A 144 -14.72 -1.24 -23.65
C PRO A 144 -15.82 -1.58 -22.62
N TRP A 145 -17.07 -1.61 -23.09
CA TRP A 145 -18.29 -1.85 -22.32
C TRP A 145 -18.83 -3.28 -22.52
N ALA A 146 -18.00 -4.21 -23.03
CA ALA A 146 -18.36 -5.60 -23.19
C ALA A 146 -18.77 -6.21 -21.84
N ARG A 147 -19.95 -6.84 -21.81
CA ARG A 147 -20.53 -7.47 -20.61
C ARG A 147 -20.08 -8.92 -20.42
N TYR A 148 -19.59 -9.54 -21.48
CA TYR A 148 -19.08 -10.91 -21.44
C TYR A 148 -18.16 -11.13 -22.63
N VAL A 149 -17.01 -11.73 -22.36
CA VAL A 149 -16.04 -12.10 -23.37
C VAL A 149 -15.57 -13.52 -23.06
N CYS A 150 -15.29 -14.34 -24.05
CA CYS A 150 -14.79 -15.70 -23.85
C CYS A 150 -13.59 -15.96 -24.73
N CYS A 151 -12.64 -16.75 -24.24
CA CYS A 151 -11.60 -17.31 -25.08
C CYS A 151 -12.16 -18.52 -25.85
N PRO A 152 -12.06 -18.57 -27.19
CA PRO A 152 -12.45 -19.76 -27.93
C PRO A 152 -11.51 -20.93 -27.63
N ASP A 153 -12.00 -22.16 -27.80
CA ASP A 153 -11.22 -23.37 -27.58
C ASP A 153 -9.96 -23.39 -28.47
N GLY A 154 -8.79 -23.58 -27.85
CA GLY A 154 -7.49 -23.58 -28.53
C GLY A 154 -7.01 -22.20 -29.00
N GLY A 155 -7.75 -21.12 -28.72
CA GLY A 155 -7.33 -19.75 -28.99
C GLY A 155 -6.62 -19.10 -27.80
N ASN A 156 -6.01 -17.94 -28.06
CA ASN A 156 -5.35 -17.11 -27.04
C ASN A 156 -5.87 -15.66 -27.01
N VAL A 157 -6.87 -15.34 -27.83
CA VAL A 157 -7.46 -14.00 -27.96
C VAL A 157 -8.94 -14.10 -27.64
N TYR A 158 -9.40 -13.29 -26.70
CA TYR A 158 -10.80 -13.30 -26.30
C TYR A 158 -11.72 -12.69 -27.36
N HIS A 159 -12.94 -13.19 -27.39
CA HIS A 159 -14.02 -12.76 -28.25
C HIS A 159 -15.16 -12.19 -27.42
N GLN A 160 -15.74 -11.06 -27.85
CA GLN A 160 -16.92 -10.51 -27.20
C GLN A 160 -18.13 -11.34 -27.56
N ILE A 161 -18.83 -11.81 -26.54
CA ILE A 161 -20.03 -12.62 -26.68
C ILE A 161 -21.23 -11.72 -26.45
N PHE A 162 -22.19 -11.74 -27.38
CA PHE A 162 -23.45 -11.04 -27.21
C PHE A 162 -24.26 -11.66 -26.07
N TYR A 163 -24.19 -11.03 -24.91
CA TYR A 163 -24.80 -11.53 -23.69
C TYR A 163 -26.15 -10.87 -23.41
N SER A 164 -27.21 -11.56 -23.82
CA SER A 164 -28.61 -11.19 -23.58
C SER A 164 -29.42 -12.48 -23.35
N PRO A 165 -29.21 -13.17 -22.23
CA PRO A 165 -29.86 -14.45 -21.98
C PRO A 165 -31.39 -14.28 -21.95
N PRO A 166 -32.15 -15.30 -22.41
CA PRO A 166 -33.62 -15.23 -22.42
C PRO A 166 -34.20 -15.14 -21.01
N GLU A 167 -33.55 -15.79 -20.05
CA GLU A 167 -33.86 -15.72 -18.62
C GLU A 167 -32.71 -15.03 -17.89
N LYS A 168 -33.05 -13.97 -17.14
CA LYS A 168 -32.12 -13.27 -16.27
C LYS A 168 -32.29 -13.76 -14.84
N TYR A 169 -31.18 -13.92 -14.14
CA TYR A 169 -31.14 -14.19 -12.72
C TYR A 169 -31.89 -13.10 -11.96
N ARG A 170 -32.66 -13.51 -10.95
CA ARG A 170 -33.37 -12.63 -10.04
C ARG A 170 -32.82 -12.89 -8.65
N PHE A 171 -32.24 -11.87 -8.04
CA PHE A 171 -31.78 -11.95 -6.66
C PHE A 171 -32.96 -12.25 -5.73
N GLU A 172 -32.80 -13.27 -4.89
CA GLU A 172 -33.81 -13.69 -3.92
C GLU A 172 -33.57 -13.10 -2.54
N HIS A 173 -32.32 -12.74 -2.22
CA HIS A 173 -31.91 -12.26 -0.90
C HIS A 173 -31.56 -10.76 -0.94
N PRO A 174 -31.91 -10.01 0.11
CA PRO A 174 -31.50 -8.62 0.22
C PRO A 174 -30.02 -8.51 0.60
N THR A 175 -29.41 -7.37 0.24
CA THR A 175 -28.11 -6.96 0.74
C THR A 175 -28.08 -6.99 2.29
N PRO A 176 -27.11 -7.69 2.91
CA PRO A 176 -26.90 -7.65 4.35
C PRO A 176 -26.51 -6.25 4.85
N PRO A 177 -26.82 -5.90 6.11
CA PRO A 177 -26.37 -4.63 6.68
C PRO A 177 -24.85 -4.60 6.86
N LYS A 178 -24.26 -3.39 6.82
CA LYS A 178 -22.82 -3.18 7.07
C LYS A 178 -22.41 -3.77 8.43
N PRO A 179 -21.45 -4.73 8.46
CA PRO A 179 -20.99 -5.30 9.72
C PRO A 179 -20.31 -4.27 10.63
N ARG A 180 -20.42 -4.48 11.95
CA ARG A 180 -19.80 -3.59 12.95
C ARG A 180 -18.26 -3.67 12.94
N GLY A 181 -17.72 -4.87 12.75
CA GLY A 181 -16.30 -5.15 12.54
C GLY A 181 -16.17 -6.10 11.34
N LEU A 182 -15.29 -5.78 10.40
CA LEU A 182 -15.12 -6.59 9.20
C LEU A 182 -14.22 -7.79 9.49
N ARG A 183 -14.73 -8.99 9.21
CA ARG A 183 -13.99 -10.26 9.23
C ARG A 183 -14.04 -10.82 7.82
N ILE A 184 -13.01 -10.49 7.06
CA ILE A 184 -12.95 -10.66 5.61
C ILE A 184 -12.27 -11.98 5.28
N TYR A 185 -12.92 -12.79 4.45
CA TYR A 185 -12.33 -13.95 3.82
C TYR A 185 -11.93 -13.59 2.38
N GLU A 186 -10.64 -13.39 2.13
CA GLU A 186 -10.10 -13.10 0.80
C GLU A 186 -10.01 -14.39 -0.01
N ALA A 187 -10.63 -14.38 -1.20
CA ALA A 187 -10.81 -15.59 -2.00
C ALA A 187 -10.66 -15.32 -3.50
N HIS A 188 -10.23 -16.37 -4.20
CA HIS A 188 -10.19 -16.42 -5.65
C HIS A 188 -10.94 -17.66 -6.14
N VAL A 189 -11.96 -17.45 -6.97
CA VAL A 189 -12.90 -18.51 -7.40
C VAL A 189 -12.16 -19.65 -8.09
N GLY A 190 -11.33 -19.35 -9.09
CA GLY A 190 -10.70 -20.39 -9.92
C GLY A 190 -9.74 -21.35 -9.21
N ILE A 191 -9.28 -21.06 -8.00
CA ILE A 191 -8.35 -21.92 -7.23
C ILE A 191 -9.05 -22.63 -6.08
N SER A 192 -10.36 -22.40 -5.90
CA SER A 192 -11.07 -22.74 -4.67
C SER A 192 -11.41 -24.24 -4.56
N SER A 193 -11.10 -25.06 -5.56
CA SER A 193 -11.35 -26.50 -5.51
C SER A 193 -10.08 -27.29 -5.18
N SER A 194 -10.23 -28.54 -4.74
CA SER A 194 -9.11 -29.47 -4.54
C SER A 194 -8.55 -30.04 -5.84
N GLU A 195 -9.22 -29.82 -6.97
CA GLU A 195 -8.81 -30.30 -8.28
C GLU A 195 -7.83 -29.32 -8.93
N GLY A 196 -6.85 -29.83 -9.68
CA GLY A 196 -5.94 -29.01 -10.49
C GLY A 196 -6.61 -28.52 -11.77
N LYS A 197 -7.64 -27.70 -11.64
CA LYS A 197 -8.39 -27.05 -12.74
C LYS A 197 -8.95 -25.72 -12.27
N VAL A 198 -9.43 -24.91 -13.21
CA VAL A 198 -10.19 -23.70 -12.86
C VAL A 198 -11.56 -24.09 -12.29
N ALA A 199 -11.82 -23.73 -11.03
CA ALA A 199 -13.12 -23.92 -10.39
C ALA A 199 -14.15 -22.86 -10.83
N SER A 200 -15.43 -23.19 -10.72
CA SER A 200 -16.53 -22.34 -11.20
C SER A 200 -17.18 -21.50 -10.11
N TYR A 201 -17.92 -20.46 -10.51
CA TYR A 201 -18.77 -19.66 -9.61
C TYR A 201 -19.75 -20.54 -8.84
N THR A 202 -20.44 -21.44 -9.53
CA THR A 202 -21.38 -22.40 -8.93
C THR A 202 -20.70 -23.32 -7.91
N HIS A 203 -19.49 -23.80 -8.19
CA HIS A 203 -18.72 -24.58 -7.22
C HIS A 203 -18.40 -23.76 -5.97
N PHE A 204 -17.96 -22.51 -6.12
CA PHE A 204 -17.67 -21.62 -5.01
C PHE A 204 -18.91 -21.34 -4.16
N ALA A 205 -20.04 -21.05 -4.82
CA ALA A 205 -21.32 -20.77 -4.18
C ALA A 205 -21.80 -21.96 -3.32
N GLU A 206 -21.75 -23.16 -3.86
CA GLU A 206 -22.32 -24.34 -3.18
C GLU A 206 -21.37 -25.00 -2.18
N ASN A 207 -20.05 -24.89 -2.37
CA ASN A 207 -19.09 -25.64 -1.55
C ASN A 207 -18.22 -24.77 -0.65
N ILE A 208 -17.97 -23.52 -1.04
CA ILE A 208 -16.99 -22.66 -0.36
C ILE A 208 -17.68 -21.62 0.52
N ILE A 209 -18.75 -20.96 0.04
CA ILE A 209 -19.54 -20.02 0.86
C ILE A 209 -20.01 -20.67 2.18
N PRO A 210 -20.56 -21.90 2.21
CA PRO A 210 -20.95 -22.53 3.47
C PRO A 210 -19.78 -22.78 4.42
N ARG A 211 -18.56 -23.03 3.88
CA ARG A 211 -17.34 -23.19 4.69
C ARG A 211 -16.93 -21.85 5.32
N ILE A 212 -16.96 -20.77 4.54
CA ILE A 212 -16.64 -19.42 5.00
C ILE A 212 -17.62 -19.01 6.12
N ALA A 213 -18.92 -19.18 5.89
CA ALA A 213 -19.95 -18.87 6.88
C ALA A 213 -19.77 -19.68 8.17
N LYS A 214 -19.45 -20.99 8.06
CA LYS A 214 -19.19 -21.86 9.22
C LYS A 214 -17.98 -21.42 10.04
N GLN A 215 -16.99 -20.76 9.42
CA GLN A 215 -15.81 -20.21 10.09
C GLN A 215 -16.06 -18.87 10.80
N GLY A 216 -17.23 -18.26 10.64
CA GLY A 216 -17.62 -17.01 11.34
C GLY A 216 -17.18 -15.72 10.66
N TYR A 217 -16.69 -15.78 9.41
CA TYR A 217 -16.46 -14.59 8.59
C TYR A 217 -17.80 -13.95 8.20
N ASN A 218 -17.81 -12.63 8.05
CA ASN A 218 -19.01 -11.85 7.70
C ASN A 218 -18.86 -11.07 6.38
N ALA A 219 -17.69 -11.13 5.76
CA ALA A 219 -17.40 -10.50 4.49
C ALA A 219 -16.52 -11.42 3.62
N ILE A 220 -16.72 -11.38 2.30
CA ILE A 220 -15.87 -12.05 1.31
C ILE A 220 -15.21 -10.97 0.44
N GLN A 221 -13.88 -10.98 0.33
CA GLN A 221 -13.16 -10.18 -0.68
C GLN A 221 -12.92 -11.08 -1.89
N LEU A 222 -13.57 -10.77 -3.01
CA LEU A 222 -13.57 -11.60 -4.20
C LEU A 222 -12.59 -11.04 -5.24
N MET A 223 -11.47 -11.74 -5.40
CA MET A 223 -10.39 -11.38 -6.32
C MET A 223 -10.65 -11.88 -7.74
N ALA A 224 -10.00 -11.25 -8.71
CA ALA A 224 -9.92 -11.69 -10.11
C ALA A 224 -11.27 -11.85 -10.84
N ILE A 225 -12.26 -11.04 -10.48
CA ILE A 225 -13.59 -11.09 -11.12
C ILE A 225 -13.64 -10.26 -12.40
N MET A 226 -13.03 -9.07 -12.42
CA MET A 226 -12.90 -8.31 -13.67
C MET A 226 -12.08 -9.14 -14.66
N GLU A 227 -12.57 -9.25 -15.89
CA GLU A 227 -11.97 -10.16 -16.87
C GLU A 227 -10.51 -9.78 -17.19
N HIS A 228 -9.66 -10.80 -17.24
CA HIS A 228 -8.23 -10.68 -17.40
C HIS A 228 -7.71 -11.83 -18.29
N ALA A 229 -7.09 -11.54 -19.42
CA ALA A 229 -6.66 -12.58 -20.36
C ALA A 229 -5.52 -13.47 -19.82
N TYR A 230 -4.66 -12.95 -18.93
CA TYR A 230 -3.56 -13.70 -18.35
C TYR A 230 -3.91 -14.23 -16.95
N TYR A 231 -4.24 -15.52 -16.83
CA TYR A 231 -4.72 -16.10 -15.58
C TYR A 231 -3.71 -15.98 -14.42
N ALA A 232 -2.42 -16.14 -14.72
CA ALA A 232 -1.35 -15.99 -13.71
C ALA A 232 -1.07 -14.54 -13.30
N SER A 233 -1.77 -13.55 -13.86
CA SER A 233 -1.80 -12.19 -13.31
C SER A 233 -2.58 -12.08 -12.01
N PHE A 234 -3.27 -13.16 -11.61
CA PHE A 234 -4.11 -13.20 -10.42
C PHE A 234 -5.26 -12.18 -10.43
N GLY A 235 -5.68 -11.73 -11.62
CA GLY A 235 -6.73 -10.72 -11.79
C GLY A 235 -6.21 -9.30 -12.01
N TYR A 236 -4.93 -9.03 -11.78
CA TYR A 236 -4.40 -7.66 -11.86
C TYR A 236 -4.27 -7.13 -13.30
N GLN A 237 -4.17 -7.99 -14.31
CA GLN A 237 -4.06 -7.57 -15.72
C GLN A 237 -5.44 -7.54 -16.40
N VAL A 238 -6.29 -6.59 -15.99
CA VAL A 238 -7.66 -6.45 -16.51
C VAL A 238 -7.66 -6.07 -17.99
N THR A 239 -8.47 -6.78 -18.78
CA THR A 239 -8.67 -6.53 -20.22
C THR A 239 -10.06 -5.98 -20.52
N SER A 240 -11.12 -6.52 -19.91
CA SER A 240 -12.52 -6.10 -20.11
C SER A 240 -13.19 -5.75 -18.79
N PHE A 241 -13.30 -4.45 -18.50
CA PHE A 241 -13.65 -3.91 -17.18
C PHE A 241 -15.08 -4.20 -16.73
N TYR A 242 -16.01 -4.38 -17.68
CA TYR A 242 -17.44 -4.62 -17.41
C TYR A 242 -17.82 -6.10 -17.49
N ALA A 243 -16.87 -6.98 -17.84
CA ALA A 243 -17.10 -8.40 -17.98
C ALA A 243 -16.64 -9.14 -16.72
N PRO A 244 -17.51 -9.98 -16.11
CA PRO A 244 -17.03 -10.97 -15.15
C PRO A 244 -16.22 -12.03 -15.90
N SER A 245 -15.14 -12.49 -15.28
CA SER A 245 -14.21 -13.47 -15.85
C SER A 245 -14.95 -14.72 -16.28
N SER A 246 -14.88 -15.04 -17.57
CA SER A 246 -15.60 -16.17 -18.18
C SER A 246 -15.04 -17.52 -17.78
N ARG A 247 -13.83 -17.54 -17.20
CA ARG A 247 -13.17 -18.78 -16.76
C ARG A 247 -13.95 -19.53 -15.70
N TYR A 248 -14.69 -18.81 -14.87
CA TYR A 248 -15.40 -19.40 -13.75
C TYR A 248 -16.88 -19.68 -14.07
N GLY A 249 -17.37 -19.19 -15.22
CA GLY A 249 -18.78 -19.32 -15.59
C GLY A 249 -19.31 -18.05 -16.24
N ASN A 250 -20.62 -18.02 -16.42
CA ASN A 250 -21.33 -16.91 -17.05
C ASN A 250 -21.78 -15.84 -16.02
N PRO A 251 -22.14 -14.62 -16.46
CA PRO A 251 -22.63 -13.55 -15.58
C PRO A 251 -23.74 -13.93 -14.61
N GLU A 252 -24.71 -14.76 -15.01
CA GLU A 252 -25.79 -15.17 -14.11
C GLU A 252 -25.30 -16.10 -12.98
N GLU A 253 -24.26 -16.90 -13.22
CA GLU A 253 -23.65 -17.72 -12.16
C GLU A 253 -22.87 -16.88 -11.13
N LEU A 254 -22.29 -15.75 -11.53
CA LEU A 254 -21.73 -14.79 -10.58
C LEU A 254 -22.83 -14.16 -9.72
N LYS A 255 -23.96 -13.75 -10.31
CA LYS A 255 -25.11 -13.23 -9.55
C LYS A 255 -25.60 -14.26 -8.53
N HIS A 256 -25.69 -15.52 -8.93
CA HIS A 256 -26.02 -16.62 -8.02
C HIS A 256 -25.04 -16.75 -6.85
N LEU A 257 -23.73 -16.62 -7.09
CA LEU A 257 -22.71 -16.64 -6.04
C LEU A 257 -22.92 -15.50 -5.03
N ILE A 258 -23.14 -14.28 -5.50
CA ILE A 258 -23.36 -13.11 -4.61
C ILE A 258 -24.64 -13.29 -3.79
N ASP A 259 -25.74 -13.67 -4.44
CA ASP A 259 -27.03 -13.92 -3.79
C ASP A 259 -26.92 -15.05 -2.73
N LYS A 260 -26.12 -16.08 -3.02
CA LYS A 260 -25.83 -17.15 -2.07
C LYS A 260 -25.04 -16.61 -0.87
N ALA A 261 -24.05 -15.74 -1.06
CA ALA A 261 -23.35 -15.11 0.07
C ALA A 261 -24.30 -14.26 0.93
N HIS A 262 -25.19 -13.50 0.29
CA HIS A 262 -26.22 -12.70 0.96
C HIS A 262 -27.20 -13.57 1.76
N SER A 263 -27.55 -14.76 1.26
CA SER A 263 -28.39 -15.73 2.01
C SER A 263 -27.78 -16.18 3.35
N PHE A 264 -26.45 -16.13 3.47
CA PHE A 264 -25.71 -16.38 4.72
C PHE A 264 -25.46 -15.11 5.54
N GLY A 265 -26.00 -13.96 5.13
CA GLY A 265 -25.81 -12.68 5.81
C GLY A 265 -24.40 -12.09 5.64
N MET A 266 -23.63 -12.53 4.66
CA MET A 266 -22.27 -12.04 4.41
C MET A 266 -22.27 -11.00 3.29
N ILE A 267 -21.55 -9.91 3.49
CA ILE A 267 -21.31 -8.94 2.42
C ILE A 267 -20.21 -9.46 1.47
N VAL A 268 -20.24 -9.04 0.21
CA VAL A 268 -19.23 -9.38 -0.80
C VAL A 268 -18.61 -8.11 -1.36
N LEU A 269 -17.29 -8.02 -1.26
CA LEU A 269 -16.47 -6.94 -1.78
C LEU A 269 -15.77 -7.40 -3.06
N LEU A 270 -15.66 -6.51 -4.04
CA LEU A 270 -14.97 -6.77 -5.30
C LEU A 270 -13.58 -6.11 -5.32
N ASP A 271 -12.57 -6.80 -5.84
CA ASP A 271 -11.32 -6.17 -6.25
C ASP A 271 -11.54 -5.32 -7.50
N VAL A 272 -11.26 -4.02 -7.39
CA VAL A 272 -11.36 -3.05 -8.47
C VAL A 272 -9.96 -2.58 -8.85
N ILE A 273 -9.57 -2.96 -10.06
CA ILE A 273 -8.27 -2.61 -10.63
C ILE A 273 -8.46 -1.39 -11.54
N HIS A 274 -8.59 -0.22 -10.93
CA HIS A 274 -8.63 1.06 -11.65
C HIS A 274 -7.29 1.79 -11.67
N SER A 275 -6.22 1.16 -11.15
CA SER A 275 -4.87 1.73 -11.14
C SER A 275 -4.18 1.67 -12.50
N HIS A 276 -4.46 0.61 -13.28
CA HIS A 276 -3.87 0.36 -14.59
C HIS A 276 -4.76 -0.55 -15.44
N ALA A 277 -4.39 -0.78 -16.70
CA ALA A 277 -5.02 -1.76 -17.58
C ALA A 277 -3.97 -2.60 -18.31
N CYS A 278 -4.35 -3.80 -18.71
CA CYS A 278 -3.48 -4.68 -19.50
C CYS A 278 -3.07 -4.03 -20.82
N LYS A 279 -1.83 -4.25 -21.26
CA LYS A 279 -1.31 -3.75 -22.54
C LYS A 279 -1.87 -4.46 -23.77
N ASN A 280 -2.67 -5.52 -23.60
CA ASN A 280 -3.27 -6.25 -24.70
C ASN A 280 -4.10 -5.35 -25.61
N THR A 281 -3.87 -5.43 -26.92
CA THR A 281 -4.56 -4.61 -27.93
C THR A 281 -5.66 -5.35 -28.66
N ALA A 282 -5.57 -6.67 -28.81
CA ALA A 282 -6.57 -7.45 -29.55
C ALA A 282 -7.85 -7.69 -28.73
N ASP A 283 -7.69 -7.91 -27.42
CA ASP A 283 -8.75 -8.27 -26.49
C ASP A 283 -8.78 -7.41 -25.21
N GLY A 284 -7.97 -6.35 -25.17
CA GLY A 284 -7.94 -5.39 -24.07
C GLY A 284 -8.25 -3.96 -24.52
N LEU A 285 -8.31 -3.07 -23.54
CA LEU A 285 -8.62 -1.64 -23.73
C LEU A 285 -7.51 -0.86 -24.45
N ASN A 286 -6.30 -1.42 -24.56
CA ASN A 286 -5.16 -0.74 -25.16
C ASN A 286 -5.36 -0.50 -26.66
N GLN A 287 -5.00 0.71 -27.11
CA GLN A 287 -5.14 1.13 -28.50
C GLN A 287 -6.55 0.91 -29.07
N TRP A 288 -7.58 1.09 -28.24
CA TRP A 288 -8.98 0.88 -28.59
C TRP A 288 -9.37 1.64 -29.87
N ASP A 289 -9.12 2.95 -29.94
CA ASP A 289 -9.42 3.79 -31.13
C ASP A 289 -8.27 3.84 -32.15
N GLY A 290 -7.31 2.92 -32.04
CA GLY A 290 -6.08 2.90 -32.84
C GLY A 290 -4.97 3.83 -32.34
N THR A 291 -5.14 4.53 -31.22
CA THR A 291 -4.12 5.42 -30.64
C THR A 291 -3.69 5.01 -29.23
N ASN A 292 -2.55 5.50 -28.77
CA ASN A 292 -2.11 5.23 -27.41
C ASN A 292 -2.88 6.03 -26.34
N ALA A 293 -3.56 7.12 -26.69
CA ALA A 293 -3.96 8.18 -25.75
C ALA A 293 -5.46 8.19 -25.35
N CYS A 294 -6.27 7.27 -25.87
CA CYS A 294 -7.73 7.27 -25.69
C CYS A 294 -8.16 7.25 -24.20
N TYR A 295 -8.13 6.08 -23.56
CA TYR A 295 -8.43 5.94 -22.12
C TYR A 295 -7.22 6.24 -21.22
N PHE A 296 -6.03 6.37 -21.82
CA PHE A 296 -4.75 6.37 -21.14
C PHE A 296 -3.97 7.63 -21.43
N HIS A 297 -3.03 8.00 -20.56
CA HIS A 297 -2.05 9.00 -20.96
C HIS A 297 -1.23 8.48 -22.16
N ASP A 298 -0.72 9.39 -22.97
CA ASP A 298 0.25 9.05 -24.02
C ASP A 298 1.69 9.08 -23.48
N ASN A 299 2.63 8.54 -24.26
CA ASN A 299 4.06 8.50 -23.95
C ASN A 299 4.35 7.78 -22.62
N TYR A 300 5.47 8.13 -21.99
CA TYR A 300 5.96 7.50 -20.76
C TYR A 300 4.98 7.64 -19.58
N ARG A 301 4.20 8.73 -19.47
CA ARG A 301 3.20 8.89 -18.40
C ARG A 301 2.07 7.85 -18.51
N GLY A 302 1.84 7.30 -19.69
CA GLY A 302 0.81 6.31 -19.97
C GLY A 302 1.22 4.87 -19.75
N PHE A 303 2.41 4.60 -19.22
CA PHE A 303 2.98 3.26 -19.14
C PHE A 303 3.61 3.01 -17.76
N HIS A 304 3.33 1.84 -17.19
CA HIS A 304 3.88 1.41 -15.90
C HIS A 304 4.98 0.38 -16.12
N ASP A 305 6.24 0.79 -16.04
CA ASP A 305 7.40 -0.03 -16.44
C ASP A 305 7.47 -1.39 -15.73
N LEU A 306 7.25 -1.43 -14.40
CA LEU A 306 7.36 -2.67 -13.62
C LEU A 306 6.23 -3.66 -13.92
N TRP A 307 5.05 -3.15 -14.22
CA TRP A 307 3.84 -3.97 -14.44
C TRP A 307 3.56 -4.19 -15.92
N ASP A 308 4.34 -3.58 -16.82
CA ASP A 308 4.20 -3.70 -18.27
C ASP A 308 2.77 -3.39 -18.74
N SER A 309 2.20 -2.30 -18.23
CA SER A 309 0.77 -1.96 -18.27
C SER A 309 0.48 -0.52 -18.67
N ARG A 310 -0.78 -0.19 -19.01
CA ARG A 310 -1.23 1.16 -19.37
C ARG A 310 -1.83 1.92 -18.17
N LEU A 311 -1.63 3.24 -18.12
CA LEU A 311 -2.10 4.10 -17.03
C LEU A 311 -3.19 5.07 -17.50
N PHE A 312 -4.32 5.08 -16.78
CA PHE A 312 -5.50 5.89 -17.12
C PHE A 312 -5.21 7.39 -17.12
N ASN A 313 -5.88 8.11 -18.01
CA ASN A 313 -5.92 9.57 -17.96
C ASN A 313 -7.15 10.04 -17.17
N TYR A 314 -7.00 10.18 -15.85
CA TYR A 314 -8.10 10.57 -14.95
C TYR A 314 -8.61 12.02 -15.16
N THR A 315 -7.96 12.81 -16.04
CA THR A 315 -8.43 14.15 -16.39
C THR A 315 -9.54 14.15 -17.46
N GLU A 316 -9.68 13.06 -18.20
CA GLU A 316 -10.67 12.95 -19.28
C GLU A 316 -12.06 12.62 -18.76
N MET A 317 -13.06 13.37 -19.21
CA MET A 317 -14.44 13.20 -18.73
C MET A 317 -15.01 11.82 -19.08
N GLU A 318 -14.70 11.27 -20.26
CA GLU A 318 -15.17 9.94 -20.66
C GLU A 318 -14.42 8.81 -19.92
N VAL A 319 -13.18 9.04 -19.46
CA VAL A 319 -12.48 8.11 -18.56
C VAL A 319 -13.12 8.12 -17.18
N LEU A 320 -13.43 9.31 -16.63
CA LEU A 320 -14.19 9.42 -15.39
C LEU A 320 -15.57 8.76 -15.50
N ARG A 321 -16.27 8.93 -16.63
CA ARG A 321 -17.55 8.27 -16.89
C ARG A 321 -17.38 6.76 -16.90
N PHE A 322 -16.37 6.25 -17.63
CA PHE A 322 -16.07 4.83 -17.74
C PHE A 322 -15.79 4.20 -16.37
N LEU A 323 -14.92 4.79 -15.56
CA LEU A 323 -14.52 4.23 -14.27
C LEU A 323 -15.62 4.37 -13.20
N LEU A 324 -16.28 5.53 -13.10
CA LEU A 324 -17.37 5.70 -12.12
C LEU A 324 -18.62 4.88 -12.49
N SER A 325 -18.91 4.73 -13.79
CA SER A 325 -19.97 3.82 -14.24
C SER A 325 -19.61 2.37 -13.99
N ASN A 326 -18.32 2.01 -13.97
CA ASN A 326 -17.89 0.63 -13.70
C ASN A 326 -18.15 0.26 -12.24
N LEU A 327 -17.83 1.17 -11.31
CA LEU A 327 -18.18 1.00 -9.90
C LEU A 327 -19.69 0.79 -9.73
N ARG A 328 -20.51 1.63 -10.36
CA ARG A 328 -21.97 1.50 -10.30
C ARG A 328 -22.47 0.20 -10.93
N TRP A 329 -21.88 -0.21 -12.05
CA TRP A 329 -22.21 -1.46 -12.76
C TRP A 329 -22.08 -2.67 -11.83
N TRP A 330 -20.97 -2.78 -11.11
CA TRP A 330 -20.75 -3.88 -10.17
C TRP A 330 -21.72 -3.87 -8.98
N VAL A 331 -22.11 -2.69 -8.49
CA VAL A 331 -23.15 -2.59 -7.44
C VAL A 331 -24.53 -2.96 -7.99
N GLU A 332 -24.97 -2.40 -9.11
CA GLU A 332 -26.37 -2.55 -9.54
C GLU A 332 -26.65 -3.81 -10.36
N GLU A 333 -25.69 -4.32 -11.14
CA GLU A 333 -25.90 -5.56 -11.91
C GLU A 333 -25.61 -6.81 -11.08
N TYR A 334 -24.61 -6.76 -10.18
CA TYR A 334 -24.12 -7.92 -9.44
C TYR A 334 -24.30 -7.84 -7.93
N HIS A 335 -24.77 -6.71 -7.40
CA HIS A 335 -25.06 -6.53 -5.96
C HIS A 335 -23.83 -6.66 -5.06
N PHE A 336 -22.64 -6.27 -5.54
CA PHE A 336 -21.48 -6.12 -4.65
C PHE A 336 -21.73 -5.03 -3.60
N ASP A 337 -21.30 -5.29 -2.37
CA ASP A 337 -21.52 -4.44 -1.19
C ASP A 337 -20.37 -3.46 -0.93
N GLY A 338 -19.38 -3.46 -1.82
CA GLY A 338 -18.21 -2.62 -1.70
C GLY A 338 -17.03 -3.10 -2.52
N PHE A 339 -15.90 -2.44 -2.31
CA PHE A 339 -14.72 -2.58 -3.15
C PHE A 339 -13.43 -2.54 -2.35
N ARG A 340 -12.46 -3.33 -2.78
CA ARG A 340 -11.03 -3.04 -2.55
C ARG A 340 -10.48 -2.40 -3.82
N PHE A 341 -9.88 -1.22 -3.69
CA PHE A 341 -9.17 -0.56 -4.78
C PHE A 341 -7.71 -0.98 -4.72
N ASP A 342 -7.26 -1.67 -5.77
CA ASP A 342 -5.91 -2.24 -5.83
C ASP A 342 -4.91 -1.31 -6.51
N GLY A 343 -3.66 -1.33 -6.03
CA GLY A 343 -2.60 -0.48 -6.54
C GLY A 343 -2.82 1.02 -6.28
N VAL A 344 -3.50 1.39 -5.19
CA VAL A 344 -3.76 2.81 -4.86
C VAL A 344 -2.45 3.58 -4.72
N THR A 345 -1.40 2.98 -4.13
CA THR A 345 -0.07 3.61 -4.09
C THR A 345 0.45 4.00 -5.48
N SER A 346 0.25 3.15 -6.48
CA SER A 346 0.67 3.42 -7.87
C SER A 346 -0.13 4.58 -8.48
N MET A 347 -1.40 4.72 -8.10
CA MET A 347 -2.25 5.84 -8.49
C MET A 347 -1.82 7.15 -7.81
N LEU A 348 -1.51 7.10 -6.51
CA LEU A 348 -1.26 8.29 -5.69
C LEU A 348 0.01 9.04 -6.08
N TYR A 349 0.99 8.37 -6.68
CA TYR A 349 2.31 8.94 -6.95
C TYR A 349 2.72 8.74 -8.40
N HIS A 350 3.29 9.77 -9.02
CA HIS A 350 3.88 9.67 -10.36
C HIS A 350 5.08 8.72 -10.43
N SER A 351 5.77 8.48 -9.31
CA SER A 351 6.80 7.45 -9.19
C SER A 351 6.24 6.05 -8.91
N HIS A 352 4.93 5.94 -8.72
CA HIS A 352 4.22 4.69 -8.39
C HIS A 352 4.69 4.02 -7.08
N GLY A 353 5.40 4.76 -6.21
CA GLY A 353 6.05 4.23 -5.02
C GLY A 353 7.33 3.43 -5.32
N LEU A 354 7.77 3.34 -6.57
CA LEU A 354 8.95 2.57 -6.96
C LEU A 354 10.23 3.27 -6.51
N GLY A 355 11.07 2.55 -5.77
CA GLY A 355 12.36 3.07 -5.27
C GLY A 355 12.23 4.16 -4.20
N HIS A 356 11.03 4.42 -3.68
CA HIS A 356 10.77 5.37 -2.61
C HIS A 356 10.50 4.67 -1.29
N GLY A 357 11.30 4.99 -0.26
CA GLY A 357 10.94 4.67 1.11
C GLY A 357 10.10 5.81 1.69
N PHE A 358 8.94 5.49 2.26
CA PHE A 358 8.10 6.46 2.95
C PHE A 358 8.54 6.54 4.41
N SER A 359 9.09 7.69 4.81
CA SER A 359 9.61 7.92 6.17
C SER A 359 8.54 8.36 7.15
N GLY A 360 7.38 8.77 6.63
CA GLY A 360 6.33 9.46 7.37
C GLY A 360 6.47 10.99 7.35
N ASP A 361 7.47 11.57 6.65
CA ASP A 361 7.51 13.01 6.39
C ASP A 361 6.39 13.40 5.42
N TYR A 362 5.56 14.37 5.82
CA TYR A 362 4.36 14.74 5.07
C TYR A 362 4.68 15.41 3.74
N GLN A 363 5.90 15.91 3.56
CA GLN A 363 6.36 16.40 2.26
C GLN A 363 6.34 15.31 1.18
N GLU A 364 6.51 14.04 1.57
CA GLU A 364 6.48 12.89 0.66
C GLU A 364 5.05 12.65 0.11
N TYR A 365 4.02 12.93 0.93
CA TYR A 365 2.60 12.69 0.61
C TYR A 365 1.91 13.87 -0.11
N PHE A 366 2.35 15.10 0.18
CA PHE A 366 1.73 16.33 -0.33
C PHE A 366 2.64 17.11 -1.28
N GLY A 367 3.76 16.52 -1.70
CA GLY A 367 4.70 17.11 -2.65
C GLY A 367 4.25 16.99 -4.11
N LEU A 368 5.12 17.43 -5.03
CA LEU A 368 4.88 17.39 -6.49
C LEU A 368 4.78 15.98 -7.09
N ASN A 369 5.23 14.97 -6.34
CA ASN A 369 5.13 13.58 -6.77
C ASN A 369 3.70 13.03 -6.64
N ALA A 370 2.85 13.64 -5.80
CA ALA A 370 1.48 13.20 -5.61
C ALA A 370 0.62 13.55 -6.83
N ASP A 371 0.00 12.54 -7.44
CA ASP A 371 -0.87 12.71 -8.60
C ASP A 371 -2.23 13.25 -8.14
N THR A 372 -2.51 14.50 -8.51
CA THR A 372 -3.77 15.16 -8.14
C THR A 372 -4.96 14.59 -8.89
N ASP A 373 -4.76 14.11 -10.11
CA ASP A 373 -5.84 13.70 -11.00
C ASP A 373 -6.44 12.39 -10.50
N SER A 374 -5.58 11.44 -10.13
CA SER A 374 -5.99 10.17 -9.51
C SER A 374 -6.63 10.37 -8.14
N LEU A 375 -6.07 11.26 -7.30
CA LEU A 375 -6.63 11.61 -6.00
C LEU A 375 -8.05 12.19 -6.12
N VAL A 376 -8.29 13.05 -7.11
CA VAL A 376 -9.62 13.63 -7.37
C VAL A 376 -10.58 12.56 -7.89
N TYR A 377 -10.13 11.64 -8.74
CA TYR A 377 -10.94 10.49 -9.14
C TYR A 377 -11.37 9.64 -7.93
N LEU A 378 -10.44 9.32 -7.02
CA LEU A 378 -10.74 8.58 -5.79
C LEU A 378 -11.73 9.32 -4.88
N MET A 379 -11.58 10.65 -4.76
CA MET A 379 -12.56 11.49 -4.04
C MET A 379 -13.95 11.45 -4.70
N LEU A 380 -14.04 11.52 -6.03
CA LEU A 380 -15.30 11.43 -6.77
C LEU A 380 -15.95 10.05 -6.60
N ALA A 381 -15.15 8.98 -6.68
CA ALA A 381 -15.60 7.61 -6.50
C ALA A 381 -16.19 7.40 -5.10
N ASN A 382 -15.44 7.68 -4.04
CA ASN A 382 -15.92 7.49 -2.67
C ASN A 382 -17.07 8.44 -2.32
N TYR A 383 -17.03 9.69 -2.79
CA TYR A 383 -18.14 10.64 -2.58
C TYR A 383 -19.44 10.13 -3.21
N PHE A 384 -19.39 9.68 -4.46
CA PHE A 384 -20.54 9.10 -5.15
C PHE A 384 -21.06 7.85 -4.44
N LEU A 385 -20.17 6.90 -4.16
CA LEU A 385 -20.52 5.61 -3.58
C LEU A 385 -21.19 5.78 -2.22
N HIS A 386 -20.61 6.54 -1.29
CA HIS A 386 -21.20 6.73 0.03
C HIS A 386 -22.44 7.63 0.04
N GLN A 387 -22.57 8.55 -0.93
CA GLN A 387 -23.80 9.34 -1.07
C GLN A 387 -24.97 8.47 -1.55
N LYS A 388 -24.71 7.52 -2.45
CA LYS A 388 -25.75 6.71 -3.08
C LYS A 388 -26.04 5.40 -2.34
N TYR A 389 -25.01 4.79 -1.79
CA TYR A 389 -25.04 3.51 -1.08
C TYR A 389 -24.38 3.71 0.31
N PRO A 390 -25.12 4.19 1.33
CA PRO A 390 -24.54 4.57 2.61
C PRO A 390 -23.79 3.44 3.34
N ASP A 391 -24.24 2.20 3.13
CA ASP A 391 -23.67 1.00 3.78
C ASP A 391 -22.50 0.38 3.00
N ILE A 392 -22.14 0.95 1.83
CA ILE A 392 -21.03 0.44 1.04
C ILE A 392 -19.71 0.53 1.81
N VAL A 393 -18.82 -0.42 1.56
CA VAL A 393 -17.47 -0.46 2.14
C VAL A 393 -16.43 -0.22 1.05
N THR A 394 -15.51 0.72 1.26
CA THR A 394 -14.36 0.90 0.36
C THR A 394 -13.02 0.73 1.09
N ILE A 395 -12.15 -0.13 0.57
CA ILE A 395 -10.84 -0.46 1.13
C ILE A 395 -9.76 -0.03 0.16
N ALA A 396 -8.73 0.68 0.63
CA ALA A 396 -7.56 1.03 -0.16
C ALA A 396 -6.40 0.04 0.08
N GLU A 397 -5.90 -0.57 -0.99
CA GLU A 397 -4.59 -1.22 -0.99
C GLU A 397 -3.50 -0.17 -1.21
N GLU A 398 -2.97 0.34 -0.09
CA GLU A 398 -2.09 1.50 -0.08
C GLU A 398 -0.97 1.29 0.95
N VAL A 399 0.30 1.32 0.51
CA VAL A 399 1.47 0.97 1.36
C VAL A 399 2.19 2.19 1.92
N SER A 400 2.05 3.38 1.30
CA SER A 400 2.84 4.57 1.68
C SER A 400 2.48 5.17 3.03
N GLY A 401 1.23 5.02 3.49
CA GLY A 401 0.79 5.64 4.74
C GLY A 401 0.14 7.01 4.58
N MET A 402 -0.40 7.34 3.40
CA MET A 402 -0.90 8.69 3.10
C MET A 402 -1.91 9.19 4.15
N PRO A 403 -1.63 10.32 4.84
CA PRO A 403 -2.53 10.89 5.83
C PRO A 403 -3.88 11.34 5.26
N GLY A 404 -4.98 11.00 5.95
CA GLY A 404 -6.34 11.41 5.56
C GLY A 404 -6.97 10.56 4.46
N LEU A 405 -6.28 9.52 3.98
CA LEU A 405 -6.79 8.63 2.93
C LEU A 405 -8.15 8.01 3.33
N CYS A 406 -8.25 7.57 4.59
CA CYS A 406 -9.45 6.96 5.15
C CYS A 406 -10.34 7.95 5.92
N ARG A 407 -10.29 9.25 5.55
CA ARG A 407 -11.15 10.29 6.12
C ARG A 407 -12.14 10.80 5.07
N PRO A 408 -13.33 11.29 5.48
CA PRO A 408 -14.34 11.79 4.56
C PRO A 408 -13.81 12.87 3.62
N VAL A 409 -14.36 12.93 2.41
CA VAL A 409 -14.02 13.95 1.40
C VAL A 409 -14.31 15.37 1.91
N SER A 410 -15.32 15.55 2.77
CA SER A 410 -15.64 16.84 3.40
C SER A 410 -14.56 17.32 4.39
N GLU A 411 -13.77 16.40 4.94
CA GLU A 411 -12.61 16.68 5.81
C GLU A 411 -11.31 16.83 5.00
N GLY A 412 -11.37 16.80 3.66
CA GLY A 412 -10.19 16.89 2.80
C GLY A 412 -9.47 15.56 2.56
N GLY A 413 -10.06 14.44 2.99
CA GLY A 413 -9.56 13.08 2.72
C GLY A 413 -10.01 12.52 1.36
N GLN A 414 -9.66 11.27 1.09
CA GLN A 414 -10.04 10.55 -0.15
C GLN A 414 -11.33 9.75 0.00
N GLY A 415 -11.84 9.59 1.22
CA GLY A 415 -13.16 9.01 1.50
C GLY A 415 -13.18 7.50 1.64
N PHE A 416 -12.05 6.81 1.72
CA PHE A 416 -12.04 5.37 1.98
C PHE A 416 -12.52 5.05 3.40
N ASP A 417 -13.18 3.89 3.58
CA ASP A 417 -13.49 3.38 4.92
C ASP A 417 -12.27 2.80 5.62
N TYR A 418 -11.48 1.99 4.90
CA TYR A 418 -10.34 1.27 5.44
C TYR A 418 -9.11 1.34 4.53
N ARG A 419 -7.93 1.10 5.11
CA ARG A 419 -6.70 0.75 4.39
C ARG A 419 -6.18 -0.63 4.82
N LEU A 420 -5.42 -1.29 3.96
CA LEU A 420 -4.70 -2.51 4.36
C LEU A 420 -3.48 -2.18 5.23
N ALA A 421 -3.27 -2.95 6.31
CA ALA A 421 -2.11 -2.83 7.19
C ALA A 421 -0.91 -3.66 6.68
N MET A 422 -0.40 -3.29 5.50
CA MET A 422 0.56 -4.09 4.72
C MET A 422 1.92 -4.33 5.39
N ALA A 423 2.30 -3.50 6.39
CA ALA A 423 3.55 -3.67 7.13
C ALA A 423 3.54 -4.86 8.11
N ILE A 424 2.37 -5.38 8.47
CA ILE A 424 2.23 -6.45 9.47
C ILE A 424 2.79 -7.79 8.93
N PRO A 425 2.39 -8.28 7.75
CA PRO A 425 2.98 -9.50 7.18
C PRO A 425 4.50 -9.45 7.01
N ASP A 426 5.03 -8.31 6.53
CA ASP A 426 6.48 -8.10 6.36
C ASP A 426 7.22 -8.29 7.69
N LYS A 427 6.62 -7.84 8.80
CA LYS A 427 7.20 -8.02 10.13
C LYS A 427 7.27 -9.49 10.53
N TRP A 428 6.22 -10.27 10.28
CA TRP A 428 6.23 -11.70 10.57
C TRP A 428 7.25 -12.45 9.73
N ILE A 429 7.34 -12.15 8.44
CA ILE A 429 8.36 -12.74 7.56
C ILE A 429 9.76 -12.36 8.01
N ALA A 430 10.02 -11.10 8.34
CA ALA A 430 11.33 -10.66 8.82
C ALA A 430 11.76 -11.39 10.11
N LEU A 431 10.80 -11.67 11.01
CA LEU A 431 11.05 -12.46 12.22
C LEU A 431 11.34 -13.92 11.89
N LEU A 432 10.52 -14.55 11.04
CA LEU A 432 10.62 -15.98 10.73
C LEU A 432 11.81 -16.34 9.83
N ARG A 433 12.19 -15.46 8.90
CA ARG A 433 13.27 -15.70 7.94
C ARG A 433 14.67 -15.56 8.54
N GLY A 434 14.83 -14.65 9.51
CA GLY A 434 16.16 -14.16 9.89
C GLY A 434 16.46 -14.12 11.39
N ARG A 435 15.51 -14.50 12.26
CA ARG A 435 15.69 -14.38 13.71
C ARG A 435 15.25 -15.63 14.46
N ARG A 436 16.05 -16.04 15.43
CA ARG A 436 15.66 -17.08 16.39
C ARG A 436 14.58 -16.52 17.32
N ASP A 437 13.70 -17.39 17.79
CA ASP A 437 12.61 -17.08 18.72
C ASP A 437 13.06 -16.26 19.95
N GLU A 438 14.25 -16.56 20.47
CA GLU A 438 14.89 -15.88 21.60
C GLU A 438 15.19 -14.40 21.34
N ASP A 439 15.44 -14.07 20.07
CA ASP A 439 15.89 -12.76 19.59
C ASP A 439 14.72 -11.91 19.06
N TRP A 440 13.49 -12.41 19.17
CA TRP A 440 12.30 -11.65 18.81
C TRP A 440 12.09 -10.52 19.81
N ASN A 441 11.95 -9.29 19.31
CA ASN A 441 11.73 -8.12 20.13
C ASN A 441 10.22 -7.87 20.28
N MET A 442 9.73 -7.93 21.52
CA MET A 442 8.31 -7.79 21.83
C MET A 442 7.82 -6.36 21.55
N GLY A 443 8.65 -5.37 21.87
CA GLY A 443 8.39 -3.97 21.58
C GLY A 443 8.25 -3.67 20.09
N GLU A 444 9.06 -4.28 19.23
CA GLU A 444 8.96 -4.12 17.77
C GLU A 444 7.69 -4.77 17.21
N ILE A 445 7.27 -5.93 17.74
CA ILE A 445 5.99 -6.57 17.34
C ILE A 445 4.82 -5.66 17.69
N VAL A 446 4.74 -5.22 18.95
CA VAL A 446 3.70 -4.30 19.42
C VAL A 446 3.72 -3.01 18.61
N PHE A 447 4.90 -2.43 18.39
CA PHE A 447 5.05 -1.21 17.61
C PHE A 447 4.49 -1.39 16.19
N THR A 448 4.83 -2.46 15.47
CA THR A 448 4.30 -2.68 14.12
C THR A 448 2.77 -2.82 14.11
N LEU A 449 2.20 -3.52 15.09
CA LEU A 449 0.75 -3.74 15.17
C LEU A 449 -0.02 -2.47 15.60
N GLU A 450 0.56 -1.62 16.45
CA GLU A 450 -0.07 -0.39 16.94
C GLU A 450 0.25 0.86 16.10
N ASN A 451 1.35 0.87 15.34
CA ASN A 451 1.83 2.04 14.60
C ASN A 451 0.94 2.36 13.39
N ARG A 452 -0.21 2.95 13.69
CA ARG A 452 -1.30 3.27 12.76
C ARG A 452 -1.88 4.62 13.11
N ARG A 453 -2.57 5.24 12.16
CA ARG A 453 -3.16 6.57 12.33
C ARG A 453 -4.45 6.50 13.13
N TYR A 454 -4.48 7.19 14.27
CA TYR A 454 -5.71 7.28 15.06
C TYR A 454 -6.83 7.95 14.26
N GLY A 455 -8.03 7.36 14.27
CA GLY A 455 -9.18 7.86 13.53
C GLY A 455 -9.25 7.43 12.06
N GLU A 456 -8.29 6.65 11.55
CA GLU A 456 -8.31 6.01 10.25
C GLU A 456 -8.30 4.48 10.43
N LYS A 457 -9.33 3.79 9.93
CA LYS A 457 -9.48 2.35 10.18
C LYS A 457 -8.53 1.56 9.26
N SER A 458 -7.98 0.46 9.78
CA SER A 458 -7.16 -0.46 9.00
C SER A 458 -7.63 -1.91 9.10
N ILE A 459 -7.53 -2.65 8.00
CA ILE A 459 -7.69 -4.11 7.98
C ILE A 459 -6.33 -4.75 8.25
N ALA A 460 -6.27 -5.53 9.33
CA ALA A 460 -5.09 -6.31 9.70
C ALA A 460 -5.18 -7.74 9.18
N TYR A 461 -4.04 -8.29 8.81
CA TYR A 461 -3.88 -9.67 8.36
C TYR A 461 -2.45 -10.11 8.64
N ALA A 462 -2.26 -11.39 8.95
CA ALA A 462 -0.96 -11.93 9.33
C ALA A 462 -0.11 -12.31 8.10
N GLU A 463 -0.77 -12.68 7.00
CA GLU A 463 -0.17 -13.03 5.71
C GLU A 463 -1.17 -12.75 4.58
N SER A 464 -0.67 -12.45 3.38
CA SER A 464 -1.46 -12.08 2.18
C SER A 464 -1.48 -13.20 1.14
N HIS A 465 -2.25 -12.97 0.08
CA HIS A 465 -2.22 -13.77 -1.14
C HIS A 465 -0.83 -13.75 -1.83
N ASP A 466 -0.06 -12.65 -1.75
CA ASP A 466 1.29 -12.58 -2.33
C ASP A 466 2.25 -13.60 -1.70
N GLN A 467 2.16 -13.77 -0.39
CA GLN A 467 3.03 -14.69 0.36
C GLN A 467 2.63 -16.15 0.18
N ALA A 468 1.40 -16.37 -0.30
CA ALA A 468 0.98 -17.68 -0.76
C ALA A 468 1.53 -18.02 -2.14
N LEU A 469 2.01 -17.06 -2.96
CA LEU A 469 2.51 -17.33 -4.31
C LEU A 469 3.89 -18.02 -4.32
N VAL A 470 4.19 -18.68 -5.44
CA VAL A 470 5.50 -19.27 -5.70
C VAL A 470 6.61 -18.21 -5.59
N GLY A 471 7.65 -18.54 -4.83
CA GLY A 471 8.78 -17.63 -4.57
C GLY A 471 8.77 -17.03 -3.16
N ASP A 472 7.67 -17.17 -2.42
CA ASP A 472 7.60 -16.92 -0.97
C ASP A 472 7.10 -18.18 -0.24
N LYS A 473 6.86 -18.08 1.08
CA LYS A 473 6.30 -19.14 1.92
C LYS A 473 5.16 -18.59 2.77
N THR A 474 4.11 -19.39 2.94
CA THR A 474 3.06 -19.15 3.94
C THR A 474 3.63 -19.18 5.36
N LEU A 475 2.92 -18.61 6.33
CA LEU A 475 3.30 -18.68 7.74
C LEU A 475 3.47 -20.11 8.22
N SER A 476 2.55 -21.01 7.83
CA SER A 476 2.63 -22.43 8.16
C SER A 476 3.93 -23.06 7.63
N PHE A 477 4.31 -22.76 6.38
CA PHE A 477 5.51 -23.32 5.77
C PHE A 477 6.81 -22.67 6.26
N TRP A 478 6.80 -21.39 6.66
CA TRP A 478 7.90 -20.79 7.42
C TRP A 478 8.12 -21.46 8.78
N LEU A 479 7.03 -21.88 9.44
CA LEU A 479 7.08 -22.42 10.80
C LEU A 479 7.43 -23.90 10.86
N MET A 480 6.95 -24.70 9.90
CA MET A 480 7.01 -26.17 9.95
C MET A 480 7.79 -26.78 8.78
N ASP A 481 7.97 -26.04 7.68
CA ASP A 481 8.70 -26.46 6.47
C ASP A 481 8.31 -27.90 6.03
N LYS A 482 9.28 -28.73 5.62
CA LYS A 482 9.04 -30.10 5.16
C LYS A 482 8.41 -31.03 6.20
N GLU A 483 8.50 -30.74 7.50
CA GLU A 483 7.87 -31.59 8.51
C GLU A 483 6.34 -31.58 8.39
N MET A 484 5.75 -30.57 7.72
CA MET A 484 4.32 -30.55 7.42
C MET A 484 3.85 -31.79 6.65
N TYR A 485 4.71 -32.39 5.82
CA TYR A 485 4.34 -33.53 4.98
C TYR A 485 4.32 -34.85 5.76
N ASP A 486 5.25 -35.01 6.70
CA ASP A 486 5.45 -36.28 7.42
C ASP A 486 4.76 -36.30 8.80
N PHE A 487 4.64 -35.14 9.45
CA PHE A 487 4.23 -35.04 10.86
C PHE A 487 2.94 -34.25 11.09
N MET A 488 2.13 -33.98 10.06
CA MET A 488 0.79 -33.42 10.25
C MET A 488 -0.29 -34.46 10.56
N SER A 489 0.05 -35.74 10.64
CA SER A 489 -0.88 -36.77 11.10
C SER A 489 -1.00 -36.79 12.63
N THR A 490 -2.19 -37.09 13.16
CA THR A 490 -2.40 -37.25 14.61
C THR A 490 -1.81 -38.56 15.15
N ILE A 491 -1.51 -39.54 14.30
CA ILE A 491 -0.91 -40.83 14.71
C ILE A 491 0.62 -40.83 14.66
N THR A 492 1.23 -39.86 13.98
CA THR A 492 2.69 -39.66 14.02
C THR A 492 3.07 -38.88 15.28
N PRO A 493 4.33 -38.98 15.75
CA PRO A 493 4.78 -38.17 16.87
C PRO A 493 4.51 -36.67 16.65
N LEU A 494 4.16 -35.96 17.72
CA LEU A 494 4.14 -34.50 17.71
C LEU A 494 5.58 -34.03 17.92
N THR A 495 6.26 -33.67 16.83
CA THR A 495 7.64 -33.19 16.91
C THR A 495 7.66 -31.78 17.52
N PRO A 496 8.76 -31.36 18.17
CA PRO A 496 8.88 -29.99 18.68
C PRO A 496 8.69 -28.91 17.61
N ILE A 497 8.98 -29.21 16.34
CA ILE A 497 8.81 -28.28 15.21
C ILE A 497 7.34 -28.13 14.85
N ILE A 498 6.59 -29.23 14.72
CA ILE A 498 5.14 -29.16 14.47
C ILE A 498 4.42 -28.53 15.66
N ASP A 499 4.78 -28.89 16.89
CA ASP A 499 4.20 -28.30 18.10
C ASP A 499 4.41 -26.77 18.14
N ARG A 500 5.66 -26.32 17.94
CA ARG A 500 6.00 -24.90 17.79
C ARG A 500 5.22 -24.24 16.67
N GLY A 501 5.10 -24.90 15.52
CA GLY A 501 4.45 -24.34 14.34
C GLY A 501 2.95 -24.16 14.54
N LEU A 502 2.27 -25.16 15.11
CA LEU A 502 0.85 -25.07 15.47
C LEU A 502 0.62 -23.96 16.50
N ALA A 503 1.45 -23.88 17.53
CA ALA A 503 1.37 -22.83 18.54
C ALA A 503 1.55 -21.44 17.93
N LEU A 504 2.68 -21.18 17.26
CA LEU A 504 3.01 -19.85 16.73
C LEU A 504 2.04 -19.40 15.64
N HIS A 505 1.52 -20.31 14.81
CA HIS A 505 0.51 -19.97 13.82
C HIS A 505 -0.76 -19.40 14.48
N LYS A 506 -1.24 -20.03 15.56
CA LYS A 506 -2.38 -19.53 16.34
C LYS A 506 -2.08 -18.18 16.99
N MET A 507 -0.91 -18.04 17.61
CA MET A 507 -0.48 -16.83 18.33
C MET A 507 -0.33 -15.62 17.41
N ILE A 508 0.39 -15.78 16.29
CA ILE A 508 0.64 -14.72 15.30
C ILE A 508 -0.69 -14.17 14.77
N ARG A 509 -1.65 -15.06 14.53
CA ARG A 509 -2.98 -14.65 14.05
C ARG A 509 -3.79 -13.95 15.12
N LEU A 510 -3.86 -14.49 16.33
CA LEU A 510 -4.63 -13.86 17.41
C LEU A 510 -4.06 -12.49 17.78
N ILE A 511 -2.73 -12.33 17.90
CA ILE A 511 -2.15 -11.02 18.24
C ILE A 511 -2.39 -10.01 17.11
N THR A 512 -2.32 -10.44 15.85
CA THR A 512 -2.62 -9.57 14.71
C THR A 512 -4.09 -9.16 14.70
N TYR A 513 -5.00 -10.10 14.98
CA TYR A 513 -6.43 -9.88 15.03
C TYR A 513 -6.85 -8.97 16.19
N GLY A 514 -6.29 -9.20 17.38
CA GLY A 514 -6.61 -8.44 18.59
C GLY A 514 -6.01 -7.02 18.61
N LEU A 515 -4.80 -6.84 18.06
CA LEU A 515 -4.02 -5.60 18.20
C LEU A 515 -3.83 -4.81 16.91
N GLY A 516 -3.85 -5.46 15.75
CA GLY A 516 -3.36 -4.91 14.49
C GLY A 516 -4.33 -4.02 13.71
N GLY A 517 -5.63 -4.02 14.03
CA GLY A 517 -6.65 -3.44 13.13
C GLY A 517 -8.02 -3.15 13.73
N GLU A 518 -8.85 -2.48 12.94
CA GLU A 518 -10.30 -2.32 13.11
C GLU A 518 -11.10 -3.26 12.17
N GLY A 519 -10.39 -4.07 11.40
CA GLY A 519 -10.91 -5.23 10.68
C GLY A 519 -9.85 -6.32 10.57
N TRP A 520 -10.28 -7.52 10.21
CA TRP A 520 -9.47 -8.72 10.05
C TRP A 520 -9.63 -9.28 8.63
N LEU A 521 -8.55 -9.77 8.04
CA LEU A 521 -8.56 -10.45 6.75
C LEU A 521 -7.75 -11.75 6.81
N ASN A 522 -8.28 -12.78 6.14
CA ASN A 522 -7.62 -14.08 5.94
C ASN A 522 -7.75 -14.51 4.48
N PHE A 523 -6.63 -14.91 3.87
CA PHE A 523 -6.63 -15.50 2.53
C PHE A 523 -6.95 -16.99 2.54
N ILE A 524 -7.77 -17.43 1.57
CA ILE A 524 -8.29 -18.80 1.43
C ILE A 524 -7.22 -19.88 1.62
N GLY A 525 -7.40 -20.73 2.63
CA GLY A 525 -6.50 -21.83 3.00
C GLY A 525 -5.59 -21.52 4.20
N ASN A 526 -5.22 -20.25 4.40
CA ASN A 526 -4.35 -19.86 5.50
C ASN A 526 -5.05 -20.02 6.86
N GLU A 527 -6.38 -20.12 6.87
CA GLU A 527 -7.18 -20.36 8.08
C GLU A 527 -6.78 -21.66 8.81
N PHE A 528 -6.39 -22.68 8.05
CA PHE A 528 -5.98 -23.98 8.57
C PHE A 528 -4.50 -24.29 8.37
N GLY A 529 -3.70 -23.30 7.96
CA GLY A 529 -2.27 -23.46 7.71
C GLY A 529 -2.00 -24.38 6.51
N HIS A 530 -2.67 -24.12 5.37
CA HIS A 530 -2.48 -24.85 4.12
C HIS A 530 -0.98 -25.02 3.79
N PRO A 531 -0.52 -26.23 3.39
CA PRO A 531 0.88 -26.49 3.06
C PRO A 531 1.25 -25.95 1.66
N GLU A 532 2.50 -26.18 1.24
CA GLU A 532 2.99 -25.85 -0.11
C GLU A 532 2.90 -24.34 -0.42
N TRP A 533 2.58 -24.01 -1.66
CA TRP A 533 2.39 -22.65 -2.18
C TRP A 533 1.36 -22.68 -3.32
N LEU A 534 0.91 -21.51 -3.74
CA LEU A 534 0.06 -21.26 -4.89
C LEU A 534 0.93 -20.94 -6.11
N ASP A 535 0.75 -21.66 -7.21
CA ASP A 535 1.41 -21.32 -8.48
C ASP A 535 0.41 -21.48 -9.62
N PHE A 536 0.29 -20.45 -10.44
CA PHE A 536 -0.63 -20.43 -11.57
C PHE A 536 0.03 -21.05 -12.82
N PRO A 537 -0.76 -21.58 -13.76
CA PRO A 537 -0.26 -22.08 -15.03
C PRO A 537 0.53 -21.02 -15.80
N ARG A 538 1.81 -21.29 -16.07
CA ARG A 538 2.72 -20.41 -16.82
C ARG A 538 3.81 -21.22 -17.51
N ALA A 539 4.55 -20.60 -18.43
CA ALA A 539 5.64 -21.26 -19.15
C ALA A 539 6.67 -21.91 -18.20
N GLY A 540 6.99 -21.24 -17.08
CA GLY A 540 7.98 -21.74 -16.11
C GLY A 540 7.56 -22.98 -15.30
N ASN A 541 6.30 -23.41 -15.36
CA ASN A 541 5.83 -24.65 -14.74
C ASN A 541 5.07 -25.55 -15.72
N ASN A 542 5.31 -25.39 -17.03
CA ASN A 542 4.66 -26.14 -18.11
C ASN A 542 3.12 -26.03 -18.07
N SER A 543 2.59 -24.85 -17.75
CA SER A 543 1.15 -24.58 -17.63
C SER A 543 0.44 -25.53 -16.65
N SER A 544 1.12 -25.88 -15.56
CA SER A 544 0.59 -26.80 -14.55
C SER A 544 -0.47 -26.12 -13.69
N TYR A 545 -1.56 -26.85 -13.46
CA TYR A 545 -2.60 -26.48 -12.48
C TYR A 545 -2.42 -27.18 -11.14
N HIS A 546 -1.34 -27.95 -10.95
CA HIS A 546 -1.14 -28.78 -9.75
C HIS A 546 -1.14 -27.99 -8.44
N TYR A 547 -0.53 -26.79 -8.43
CA TYR A 547 -0.50 -25.91 -7.27
C TYR A 547 -1.59 -24.81 -7.32
N CYS A 548 -2.37 -24.76 -8.40
CA CYS A 548 -3.43 -23.78 -8.64
C CYS A 548 -4.76 -24.24 -8.01
N ARG A 549 -4.73 -24.66 -6.74
CA ARG A 549 -5.84 -25.34 -6.05
C ARG A 549 -5.83 -25.12 -4.52
N ARG A 550 -6.86 -25.60 -3.83
CA ARG A 550 -6.97 -25.61 -2.37
C ARG A 550 -7.33 -27.00 -1.84
N GLN A 551 -6.48 -27.55 -0.98
CA GLN A 551 -6.55 -28.95 -0.54
C GLN A 551 -7.53 -29.14 0.64
N TRP A 552 -8.83 -29.02 0.40
CA TRP A 552 -9.85 -29.12 1.46
C TRP A 552 -9.89 -30.46 2.19
N ASN A 553 -9.43 -31.53 1.52
CA ASN A 553 -9.29 -32.84 2.15
C ASN A 553 -8.38 -32.81 3.39
N LEU A 554 -7.42 -31.89 3.46
CA LEU A 554 -6.50 -31.80 4.59
C LEU A 554 -7.18 -31.36 5.89
N VAL A 555 -8.15 -30.45 5.79
CA VAL A 555 -8.89 -29.93 6.95
C VAL A 555 -10.10 -30.79 7.30
N ASP A 556 -10.68 -31.47 6.31
CA ASP A 556 -11.82 -32.37 6.51
C ASP A 556 -11.40 -33.73 7.11
N ASP A 557 -10.14 -34.15 6.95
CA ASP A 557 -9.62 -35.40 7.52
C ASP A 557 -9.35 -35.29 9.04
N LYS A 558 -10.06 -36.11 9.81
CA LYS A 558 -9.94 -36.16 11.28
C LYS A 558 -8.60 -36.73 11.75
N LEU A 559 -7.83 -37.41 10.90
CA LEU A 559 -6.50 -37.93 11.23
C LEU A 559 -5.38 -36.92 10.99
N LEU A 560 -5.69 -35.72 10.51
CA LEU A 560 -4.71 -34.66 10.29
C LEU A 560 -4.86 -33.52 11.31
N ARG A 561 -3.76 -32.81 11.53
CA ARG A 561 -3.62 -31.71 12.51
C ARG A 561 -4.12 -30.37 11.99
N TYR A 562 -4.38 -30.21 10.68
CA TYR A 562 -4.94 -28.98 10.09
C TYR A 562 -6.27 -28.57 10.71
N LYS A 563 -7.09 -29.54 11.13
CA LYS A 563 -8.36 -29.33 11.85
C LYS A 563 -8.21 -28.48 13.12
N PHE A 564 -7.04 -28.55 13.78
CA PHE A 564 -6.77 -27.80 15.00
C PHE A 564 -6.63 -26.30 14.72
N LEU A 565 -5.88 -25.94 13.67
CA LEU A 565 -5.74 -24.56 13.21
C LEU A 565 -7.08 -24.02 12.70
N ASN A 566 -7.82 -24.83 11.95
CA ASN A 566 -9.16 -24.47 11.47
C ASN A 566 -10.15 -24.21 12.61
N SER A 567 -10.14 -25.05 13.65
CA SER A 567 -11.01 -24.90 14.82
C SER A 567 -10.64 -23.66 15.64
N TRP A 568 -9.34 -23.36 15.74
CA TRP A 568 -8.87 -22.13 16.37
C TRP A 568 -9.35 -20.89 15.63
N ASP A 569 -9.22 -20.85 14.30
CA ASP A 569 -9.70 -19.72 13.50
C ASP A 569 -11.19 -19.45 13.70
N LYS A 570 -11.98 -20.53 13.71
CA LYS A 570 -13.41 -20.44 14.02
C LYS A 570 -13.66 -19.84 15.41
N ALA A 571 -12.97 -20.34 16.43
CA ALA A 571 -13.13 -19.86 17.81
C ALA A 571 -12.73 -18.37 17.95
N MET A 572 -11.68 -17.91 17.24
CA MET A 572 -11.31 -16.50 17.20
C MET A 572 -12.43 -15.63 16.62
N ASN A 573 -13.03 -16.03 15.50
CA ASN A 573 -14.12 -15.28 14.88
C ASN A 573 -15.39 -15.27 15.73
N GLU A 574 -15.74 -16.40 16.34
CA GLU A 574 -16.88 -16.48 17.28
C GLU A 574 -16.66 -15.59 18.50
N ALA A 575 -15.45 -15.54 19.05
CA ALA A 575 -15.13 -14.65 20.15
C ALA A 575 -15.17 -13.17 19.72
N GLU A 576 -14.71 -12.82 18.52
CA GLU A 576 -14.84 -11.44 18.02
C GLU A 576 -16.30 -11.05 17.83
N GLU A 577 -17.15 -11.96 17.38
CA GLU A 577 -18.59 -11.72 17.27
C GLU A 577 -19.27 -11.54 18.64
N ILE A 578 -18.74 -12.13 19.71
CA ILE A 578 -19.30 -11.96 21.07
C ILE A 578 -18.79 -10.68 21.74
N TYR A 579 -17.49 -10.39 21.63
CA TYR A 579 -16.82 -9.33 22.40
C TYR A 579 -16.51 -8.06 21.59
N HIS A 580 -16.60 -8.13 20.26
CA HIS A 580 -16.50 -7.00 19.33
C HIS A 580 -15.23 -6.14 19.48
N TRP A 581 -14.06 -6.76 19.64
CA TRP A 581 -12.82 -6.02 19.86
C TRP A 581 -12.37 -5.21 18.64
N LEU A 582 -12.65 -5.64 17.40
CA LEU A 582 -12.25 -4.89 16.19
C LEU A 582 -12.90 -3.50 16.15
N SER A 583 -14.17 -3.43 16.53
CA SER A 583 -14.93 -2.18 16.57
C SER A 583 -14.73 -1.35 17.84
N SER A 584 -13.98 -1.89 18.80
CA SER A 584 -13.65 -1.20 20.03
C SER A 584 -12.41 -0.33 19.78
N GLY A 585 -12.29 0.73 20.59
CA GLY A 585 -11.16 1.66 20.52
C GLY A 585 -9.78 1.00 20.61
N PRO A 586 -8.70 1.78 20.49
CA PRO A 586 -7.35 1.24 20.50
C PRO A 586 -7.09 0.41 21.76
N ALA A 587 -6.30 -0.65 21.61
CA ALA A 587 -5.85 -1.44 22.74
C ALA A 587 -4.95 -0.60 23.67
N TYR A 588 -4.88 -1.00 24.93
CA TYR A 588 -3.86 -0.52 25.86
C TYR A 588 -2.86 -1.64 26.12
N THR A 589 -1.66 -1.55 25.55
CA THR A 589 -0.59 -2.51 25.85
C THR A 589 0.07 -2.18 27.18
N SER A 590 -0.29 -2.95 28.22
CA SER A 590 0.27 -2.80 29.56
C SER A 590 1.65 -3.43 29.68
N TRP A 591 1.92 -4.51 28.94
CA TRP A 591 3.17 -5.27 29.08
C TRP A 591 3.75 -5.70 27.73
N LYS A 592 5.06 -5.51 27.56
CA LYS A 592 5.86 -5.94 26.41
C LYS A 592 7.27 -6.28 26.87
N HIS A 593 7.39 -7.38 27.59
CA HIS A 593 8.58 -7.72 28.34
C HIS A 593 9.55 -8.55 27.51
N GLU A 594 10.75 -8.00 27.26
CA GLU A 594 11.71 -8.57 26.33
C GLU A 594 12.36 -9.87 26.82
N ASN A 595 12.68 -10.00 28.11
CA ASN A 595 13.37 -11.19 28.61
C ASN A 595 12.40 -12.38 28.68
N ASP A 596 11.31 -12.20 29.43
CA ASP A 596 10.24 -13.18 29.56
C ASP A 596 9.47 -13.43 28.26
N LYS A 597 9.63 -12.58 27.24
CA LYS A 597 8.89 -12.63 25.97
C LYS A 597 7.37 -12.62 26.17
N ILE A 598 6.87 -11.76 27.07
CA ILE A 598 5.44 -11.64 27.38
C ILE A 598 4.90 -10.36 26.74
N ILE A 599 3.77 -10.48 26.05
CA ILE A 599 2.96 -9.33 25.62
C ILE A 599 1.60 -9.43 26.30
N ALA A 600 1.14 -8.36 26.93
CA ALA A 600 -0.19 -8.27 27.49
C ALA A 600 -0.84 -6.91 27.15
N PHE A 601 -2.09 -6.95 26.72
CA PHE A 601 -2.86 -5.75 26.39
C PHE A 601 -4.34 -5.92 26.69
N GLU A 602 -5.02 -4.80 26.93
CA GLU A 602 -6.47 -4.76 27.11
C GLU A 602 -7.15 -4.16 25.89
N ARG A 603 -8.22 -4.80 25.40
CA ARG A 603 -9.09 -4.27 24.35
C ARG A 603 -10.51 -4.80 24.54
N ALA A 604 -11.52 -3.94 24.45
CA ALA A 604 -12.92 -4.31 24.61
C ALA A 604 -13.23 -5.06 25.93
N GLU A 605 -12.68 -4.57 27.05
CA GLU A 605 -12.81 -5.21 28.38
C GLU A 605 -12.22 -6.64 28.47
N LEU A 606 -11.50 -7.09 27.43
CA LEU A 606 -10.72 -8.31 27.45
C LEU A 606 -9.26 -8.01 27.78
N LEU A 607 -8.63 -8.91 28.54
CA LEU A 607 -7.18 -8.97 28.72
C LEU A 607 -6.62 -10.06 27.83
N PHE A 608 -5.76 -9.69 26.89
CA PHE A 608 -5.01 -10.62 26.05
C PHE A 608 -3.61 -10.81 26.62
N VAL A 609 -3.14 -12.06 26.65
CA VAL A 609 -1.84 -12.44 27.20
C VAL A 609 -1.18 -13.43 26.27
N PHE A 610 0.02 -13.10 25.78
CA PHE A 610 0.82 -13.90 24.85
C PHE A 610 2.15 -14.24 25.50
N ASN A 611 2.48 -15.54 25.57
CA ASN A 611 3.82 -15.98 25.95
C ASN A 611 4.62 -16.47 24.76
N PHE A 612 5.50 -15.58 24.32
CA PHE A 612 6.41 -15.77 23.22
C PHE A 612 7.78 -16.33 23.65
N HIS A 613 7.91 -16.89 24.86
CA HIS A 613 9.15 -17.53 25.28
C HIS A 613 9.27 -18.93 24.68
N PRO A 614 10.44 -19.34 24.13
CA PRO A 614 10.61 -20.67 23.54
C PRO A 614 10.50 -21.81 24.56
N THR A 615 11.03 -21.64 25.80
CA THR A 615 11.09 -22.71 26.81
C THR A 615 10.52 -22.43 28.23
N GLN A 616 10.30 -21.18 28.66
CA GLN A 616 9.93 -20.83 30.05
C GLN A 616 8.43 -20.60 30.25
N SER A 617 7.87 -21.34 31.20
CA SER A 617 6.52 -21.11 31.71
C SER A 617 6.62 -20.36 33.03
N PHE A 618 5.66 -19.49 33.30
CA PHE A 618 5.60 -18.62 34.46
C PHE A 618 4.40 -18.96 35.32
N CYS A 619 4.65 -19.36 36.57
CA CYS A 619 3.62 -19.47 37.61
C CYS A 619 3.43 -18.12 38.28
N ASP A 620 2.18 -17.78 38.60
CA ASP A 620 1.80 -16.53 39.29
C ASP A 620 2.34 -15.26 38.62
N TYR A 621 2.35 -15.23 37.29
CA TYR A 621 2.83 -14.06 36.54
C TYR A 621 1.87 -12.90 36.73
N LYS A 622 2.42 -11.77 37.14
CA LYS A 622 1.67 -10.56 37.46
C LYS A 622 1.29 -9.80 36.19
N LEU A 623 0.01 -9.51 36.02
CA LEU A 623 -0.54 -8.84 34.84
C LEU A 623 -1.34 -7.61 35.27
N GLY A 624 -0.98 -6.44 34.75
CA GLY A 624 -1.69 -5.19 35.02
C GLY A 624 -3.01 -5.13 34.27
N VAL A 625 -4.09 -4.78 34.97
CA VAL A 625 -5.45 -4.60 34.44
C VAL A 625 -6.08 -3.37 35.06
N ASP A 626 -6.93 -2.64 34.33
CA ASP A 626 -7.55 -1.44 34.90
C ASP A 626 -8.85 -1.73 35.62
N GLN A 627 -9.67 -2.63 35.10
CA GLN A 627 -10.95 -2.95 35.70
C GLN A 627 -10.78 -3.99 36.83
N PRO A 628 -11.19 -3.68 38.07
CA PRO A 628 -11.20 -4.66 39.15
C PRO A 628 -12.31 -5.69 38.92
N GLY A 629 -12.12 -6.91 39.39
CA GLY A 629 -13.14 -7.95 39.36
C GLY A 629 -12.56 -9.35 39.34
N THR A 630 -13.34 -10.28 38.78
CA THR A 630 -12.93 -11.67 38.57
C THR A 630 -12.97 -11.97 37.09
N TYR A 631 -11.81 -12.35 36.56
CA TYR A 631 -11.58 -12.68 35.17
C TYR A 631 -11.71 -14.19 34.95
N LYS A 632 -12.36 -14.58 33.85
CA LYS A 632 -12.43 -15.98 33.37
C LYS A 632 -11.82 -16.07 31.98
N MET A 633 -11.18 -17.19 31.66
CA MET A 633 -10.70 -17.49 30.31
C MET A 633 -11.86 -17.64 29.33
N VAL A 634 -11.78 -16.95 28.18
CA VAL A 634 -12.78 -17.03 27.11
C VAL A 634 -12.20 -17.63 25.82
N LEU A 635 -10.89 -17.52 25.64
CA LEU A 635 -10.13 -18.26 24.64
C LEU A 635 -8.87 -18.82 25.28
N ASN A 636 -8.49 -20.04 24.92
CA ASN A 636 -7.29 -20.71 25.37
C ASN A 636 -6.66 -21.46 24.20
N SER A 637 -5.55 -20.97 23.66
CA SER A 637 -4.87 -21.63 22.53
C SER A 637 -4.32 -23.01 22.88
N ASP A 638 -4.13 -23.33 24.17
CA ASP A 638 -3.60 -24.63 24.64
C ASP A 638 -4.69 -25.68 24.84
N ALA A 639 -5.95 -25.40 24.53
CA ALA A 639 -7.01 -26.40 24.61
C ALA A 639 -6.76 -27.56 23.63
N GLN A 640 -7.20 -28.77 23.99
CA GLN A 640 -6.96 -29.98 23.20
C GLN A 640 -7.63 -29.89 21.82
N GLU A 641 -8.80 -29.26 21.71
CA GLU A 641 -9.48 -29.06 20.42
C GLU A 641 -8.71 -28.17 19.44
N PHE A 642 -7.73 -27.41 19.92
CA PHE A 642 -6.84 -26.58 19.12
C PHE A 642 -5.44 -27.19 18.99
N GLY A 643 -5.27 -28.46 19.35
CA GLY A 643 -3.99 -29.15 19.28
C GLY A 643 -2.97 -28.67 20.32
N GLY A 644 -3.46 -28.08 21.42
CA GLY A 644 -2.66 -27.80 22.60
C GLY A 644 -2.58 -28.99 23.57
N HIS A 645 -2.04 -28.74 24.76
CA HIS A 645 -1.68 -29.77 25.73
C HIS A 645 -2.59 -29.78 26.98
N GLU A 646 -3.65 -28.97 27.01
CA GLU A 646 -4.72 -29.01 28.03
C GLU A 646 -4.25 -28.83 29.48
N ARG A 647 -3.27 -27.95 29.70
CA ARG A 647 -2.68 -27.79 31.04
C ARG A 647 -3.32 -26.65 31.86
N LEU A 648 -4.36 -25.99 31.36
CA LEU A 648 -5.11 -24.95 32.09
C LEU A 648 -6.47 -25.53 32.48
N ASP A 649 -6.93 -25.23 33.69
CA ASP A 649 -8.30 -25.49 34.08
C ASP A 649 -9.23 -24.38 33.54
N PRO A 650 -10.13 -24.66 32.59
CA PRO A 650 -11.01 -23.67 31.96
C PRO A 650 -11.96 -22.97 32.94
N ASP A 651 -12.19 -23.53 34.12
CA ASP A 651 -13.05 -22.95 35.15
C ASP A 651 -12.28 -22.13 36.20
N SER A 652 -10.97 -21.98 36.03
CA SER A 652 -10.14 -21.10 36.87
C SER A 652 -10.62 -19.65 36.82
N LEU A 653 -10.76 -19.05 38.00
CA LEU A 653 -11.16 -17.66 38.20
C LEU A 653 -9.97 -16.84 38.70
N HIS A 654 -9.69 -15.72 38.04
CA HIS A 654 -8.56 -14.84 38.36
C HIS A 654 -9.08 -13.55 38.99
N THR A 655 -8.92 -13.43 40.30
CA THR A 655 -9.36 -12.24 41.04
C THR A 655 -8.29 -11.15 41.03
N THR A 656 -8.69 -9.91 40.79
CA THR A 656 -7.77 -8.76 40.79
C THR A 656 -7.45 -8.27 42.19
N PHE A 657 -6.25 -7.73 42.36
CA PHE A 657 -5.80 -7.02 43.54
C PHE A 657 -5.67 -5.52 43.26
N PRO A 658 -6.08 -4.63 44.20
CA PRO A 658 -6.14 -3.19 44.00
C PRO A 658 -4.78 -2.52 44.23
N TYR A 659 -3.77 -2.93 43.46
CA TYR A 659 -2.44 -2.33 43.47
C TYR A 659 -1.98 -2.05 42.05
N GLU A 660 -1.42 -0.85 41.87
CA GLU A 660 -0.89 -0.42 40.58
C GLU A 660 0.22 -1.34 40.09
N TYR A 661 0.14 -1.74 38.82
CA TYR A 661 1.19 -2.50 38.16
C TYR A 661 1.14 -2.21 36.65
N ALA A 662 2.30 -2.05 36.02
CA ALA A 662 2.40 -1.84 34.57
C ALA A 662 1.57 -0.65 34.04
N GLY A 663 1.41 0.41 34.84
CA GLY A 663 0.60 1.58 34.50
C GLY A 663 -0.91 1.32 34.49
N ARG A 664 -1.39 0.29 35.20
CA ARG A 664 -2.80 -0.05 35.39
C ARG A 664 -3.16 -0.03 36.87
N SER A 665 -4.42 0.30 37.18
CA SER A 665 -4.93 0.50 38.54
C SER A 665 -4.95 -0.77 39.40
N ASN A 666 -5.05 -1.95 38.77
CA ASN A 666 -5.14 -3.24 39.43
C ASN A 666 -4.15 -4.24 38.78
N HIS A 667 -4.00 -5.41 39.39
CA HIS A 667 -3.34 -6.55 38.74
C HIS A 667 -4.03 -7.87 39.09
N LEU A 668 -3.79 -8.90 38.28
CA LEU A 668 -4.10 -10.28 38.60
C LEU A 668 -2.86 -11.15 38.39
N ASN A 669 -2.88 -12.36 38.94
CA ASN A 669 -1.85 -13.36 38.68
C ASN A 669 -2.44 -14.48 37.81
N ALA A 670 -1.68 -14.90 36.81
CA ALA A 670 -2.04 -15.99 35.92
C ALA A 670 -0.89 -16.97 35.74
N TYR A 671 -1.22 -18.23 35.49
CA TYR A 671 -0.26 -19.21 35.00
C TYR A 671 -0.10 -19.05 33.49
N ILE A 672 1.08 -18.62 33.04
CA ILE A 672 1.35 -18.30 31.62
C ILE A 672 2.43 -19.23 31.07
N ARG A 673 2.15 -20.04 30.03
CA ARG A 673 3.04 -21.14 29.61
C ARG A 673 3.89 -20.91 28.36
N THR A 674 4.97 -21.69 28.24
CA THR A 674 5.93 -21.67 27.11
C THR A 674 5.47 -22.37 25.83
N ARG A 675 6.14 -22.02 24.73
CA ARG A 675 5.89 -22.37 23.31
C ARG A 675 6.06 -23.79 22.77
N PRO A 676 6.60 -24.85 23.41
CA PRO A 676 6.47 -26.20 22.85
C PRO A 676 5.02 -26.70 23.05
N SER A 677 4.02 -25.83 22.87
CA SER A 677 2.59 -26.03 23.19
C SER A 677 1.67 -24.79 23.10
N GLY A 678 2.18 -23.56 23.06
CA GLY A 678 1.38 -22.33 22.85
C GLY A 678 0.58 -21.87 24.09
N HIS A 679 0.53 -20.56 24.32
CA HIS A 679 -0.30 -19.96 25.36
C HIS A 679 -0.72 -18.55 24.98
N ASP A 680 -1.96 -18.46 24.49
CA ASP A 680 -2.71 -17.22 24.45
C ASP A 680 -3.99 -17.41 25.22
N ILE A 681 -4.21 -16.51 26.19
CA ILE A 681 -5.47 -16.42 26.89
C ILE A 681 -6.05 -15.03 26.63
N ALA A 682 -7.30 -15.01 26.17
CA ALA A 682 -8.16 -13.86 26.38
C ALA A 682 -8.96 -14.11 27.65
N PHE A 683 -8.87 -13.20 28.62
CA PHE A 683 -9.73 -13.20 29.80
C PHE A 683 -10.81 -12.14 29.65
N SER A 684 -12.02 -12.43 30.12
CA SER A 684 -13.11 -11.44 30.23
C SER A 684 -13.43 -11.17 31.70
N ALA A 685 -13.67 -9.90 32.05
CA ALA A 685 -14.10 -9.49 33.37
C ALA A 685 -15.58 -9.82 33.59
N SER A 686 -15.91 -10.58 34.64
CA SER A 686 -17.29 -10.72 35.10
C SER A 686 -17.66 -9.58 36.04
N LYS A 687 -18.70 -8.80 35.71
CA LYS A 687 -19.36 -7.94 36.70
C LYS A 687 -20.09 -8.82 37.71
N PRO A 688 -19.99 -8.57 39.03
CA PRO A 688 -20.81 -9.28 39.99
C PRO A 688 -22.29 -8.99 39.70
N ARG A 689 -23.02 -10.01 39.23
CA ARG A 689 -24.49 -9.96 39.14
C ARG A 689 -25.04 -9.86 40.55
N SER A 690 -25.39 -8.66 40.99
CA SER A 690 -26.29 -8.51 42.13
C SER A 690 -27.65 -9.08 41.70
N ARG A 691 -28.02 -10.23 42.27
CA ARG A 691 -29.40 -10.72 42.24
C ARG A 691 -30.24 -9.76 43.09
N GLY A 692 -30.73 -8.70 42.46
CA GLY A 692 -31.68 -7.75 43.02
C GLY A 692 -32.96 -7.75 42.21
N THR A 693 -33.91 -8.60 42.58
CA THR A 693 -35.30 -8.53 42.11
C THR A 693 -35.91 -7.21 42.59
N ARG A 694 -36.18 -6.25 41.69
CA ARG A 694 -37.32 -5.33 41.84
C ARG A 694 -37.70 -4.58 40.57
N VAL A 695 -39.01 -4.45 40.44
CA VAL A 695 -39.84 -3.98 39.35
C VAL A 695 -39.96 -2.44 39.36
N GLN A 696 -40.11 -1.85 38.15
CA GLN A 696 -40.64 -0.51 37.80
C GLN A 696 -40.04 0.76 38.44
N SER A 697 -39.59 1.70 37.61
CA SER A 697 -40.46 2.79 37.08
C SER A 697 -39.65 3.87 36.35
N ARG A 698 -40.25 4.41 35.29
CA ARG A 698 -39.77 5.56 34.51
C ARG A 698 -39.73 6.83 35.38
N LYS A 699 -38.73 7.69 35.17
CA LYS A 699 -38.90 9.15 35.23
C LYS A 699 -37.83 9.92 34.45
N ILE A 700 -38.33 10.90 33.70
CA ILE A 700 -37.65 11.92 32.90
C ILE A 700 -37.52 13.18 33.77
N SER A 701 -36.38 13.89 33.71
CA SER A 701 -36.24 15.37 33.85
C SER A 701 -34.74 15.74 33.91
N HIS A 702 -34.19 16.43 32.91
CA HIS A 702 -34.00 17.90 32.82
C HIS A 702 -32.95 18.53 33.76
N CYS A 703 -31.81 18.92 33.14
CA CYS A 703 -31.23 20.26 33.01
C CYS A 703 -30.72 21.09 34.22
N ARG A 704 -29.57 21.77 33.95
CA ARG A 704 -28.93 22.99 34.52
C ARG A 704 -27.72 22.79 35.46
N THR A 705 -26.49 23.21 35.11
CA THR A 705 -25.84 24.56 34.95
C THR A 705 -25.17 25.05 36.23
N VAL A 706 -23.84 25.30 36.24
CA VAL A 706 -23.04 26.34 36.99
C VAL A 706 -21.59 26.32 36.37
N ALA A 707 -21.05 27.29 35.62
CA ALA A 707 -20.48 28.64 35.92
C ALA A 707 -19.20 28.63 36.84
N SER A 708 -17.98 28.87 36.33
CA SER A 708 -17.26 30.16 36.16
C SER A 708 -16.23 30.50 37.26
N ASN A 709 -14.99 30.87 36.87
CA ASN A 709 -14.01 31.80 37.49
C ASN A 709 -12.75 31.77 36.59
N ILE A 710 -12.27 32.79 35.86
CA ILE A 710 -11.91 34.21 36.05
C ILE A 710 -10.73 34.45 37.02
N GLY A 711 -9.64 35.01 36.49
CA GLY A 711 -8.55 35.67 37.22
C GLY A 711 -7.34 36.00 36.32
N GLY A 712 -7.27 37.24 35.80
CA GLY A 712 -6.17 37.75 34.96
C GLY A 712 -5.05 38.49 35.72
N PRO A 713 -4.45 39.57 35.18
CA PRO A 713 -3.09 39.58 34.60
C PRO A 713 -2.15 40.69 35.14
N VAL A 714 -0.82 40.59 34.96
CA VAL A 714 0.14 41.75 34.95
C VAL A 714 1.42 41.46 34.12
N HIS A 715 1.82 42.43 33.30
CA HIS A 715 3.07 42.63 32.50
C HIS A 715 3.76 43.94 33.02
N PRO A 716 4.92 44.48 32.53
CA PRO A 716 5.97 44.06 31.57
C PRO A 716 7.44 44.50 31.95
N LEU A 717 8.34 44.50 30.94
CA LEU A 717 9.71 45.09 30.78
C LEU A 717 10.90 44.11 30.98
N ALA A 718 12.04 44.16 30.27
CA ALA A 718 12.51 44.60 28.95
C ALA A 718 14.01 44.19 28.90
N GLY A 719 14.60 43.88 27.73
CA GLY A 719 16.07 44.04 27.53
C GLY A 719 16.89 42.92 26.86
N SER A 720 16.95 42.96 25.53
CA SER A 720 18.14 42.86 24.64
C SER A 720 19.09 41.63 24.57
N LEU A 721 19.42 41.33 23.30
CA LEU A 721 20.71 40.87 22.73
C LEU A 721 21.11 39.38 22.78
N ALA A 722 21.16 38.80 21.56
CA ALA A 722 22.26 38.03 20.96
C ALA A 722 21.87 36.65 20.37
N ARG A 723 21.88 36.59 19.04
CA ARG A 723 22.10 35.38 18.20
C ARG A 723 23.62 35.06 18.23
N PRO A 724 24.12 33.82 17.99
CA PRO A 724 23.93 33.12 16.71
C PRO A 724 24.02 31.57 16.68
N GLY A 725 23.63 30.98 15.54
CA GLY A 725 24.12 29.66 15.09
C GLY A 725 23.05 28.72 14.53
N ARG A 726 22.80 28.77 13.21
CA ARG A 726 23.06 27.69 12.22
C ARG A 726 22.20 26.42 12.40
N ILE A 727 21.19 26.21 11.53
CA ILE A 727 21.28 25.61 10.17
C ILE A 727 21.76 24.16 10.20
N SER A 728 20.83 23.22 10.00
CA SER A 728 21.06 22.01 9.19
C SER A 728 19.84 21.68 8.33
N THR A 729 20.02 21.88 7.01
CA THR A 729 19.63 20.97 5.89
C THR A 729 18.14 20.58 5.80
N ASN A 730 17.32 21.02 4.82
CA ASN A 730 17.49 21.26 3.39
C ASN A 730 18.25 20.15 2.63
N ARG A 731 17.43 19.20 2.12
CA ARG A 731 17.13 18.96 0.69
C ARG A 731 17.76 17.75 0.00
N HIS A 732 16.84 16.99 -0.59
CA HIS A 732 16.77 16.46 -1.96
C HIS A 732 17.83 15.44 -2.42
N GLY A 733 17.29 14.30 -2.85
CA GLY A 733 17.56 13.71 -4.16
C GLY A 733 16.37 12.81 -4.50
N ASP A 734 15.32 13.32 -5.14
CA ASP A 734 15.13 13.10 -6.59
C ASP A 734 15.84 14.06 -7.54
N ASN A 735 16.51 13.47 -8.53
CA ASN A 735 16.13 13.57 -9.95
C ASN A 735 17.20 12.87 -10.81
N PHE A 736 16.97 11.61 -11.15
CA PHE A 736 17.47 11.02 -12.40
C PHE A 736 16.52 11.49 -13.50
N ARG A 737 16.93 12.49 -14.29
CA ARG A 737 16.31 12.82 -15.58
C ARG A 737 17.34 12.59 -16.67
N GLN A 738 16.89 11.87 -17.70
CA GLN A 738 17.45 11.81 -19.05
C GLN A 738 18.95 11.53 -19.15
N LEU A 739 19.28 10.26 -19.35
CA LEU A 739 20.44 9.87 -20.16
C LEU A 739 20.16 10.26 -21.62
N ASP A 740 20.41 11.53 -21.92
CA ASP A 740 20.62 11.99 -23.29
C ASP A 740 21.94 11.37 -23.78
N SER A 741 21.84 10.45 -24.75
CA SER A 741 22.95 9.68 -25.31
C SER A 741 23.95 10.52 -26.13
N SER A 742 23.81 11.84 -26.14
CA SER A 742 24.66 12.76 -26.91
C SER A 742 25.87 13.34 -26.17
N HIS A 743 26.06 13.09 -24.86
CA HIS A 743 27.08 13.78 -24.06
C HIS A 743 28.13 12.90 -23.34
N TRP A 744 28.04 11.57 -23.41
CA TRP A 744 29.15 10.73 -22.95
C TRP A 744 30.19 10.62 -24.09
N ARG A 745 31.32 11.31 -23.97
CA ARG A 745 32.43 11.14 -24.94
C ARG A 745 33.43 10.06 -24.52
N ALA A 746 33.34 9.50 -23.30
CA ALA A 746 34.12 8.35 -22.88
C ALA A 746 33.52 7.66 -21.64
N VAL A 747 33.51 6.32 -21.64
CA VAL A 747 33.17 5.44 -20.52
C VAL A 747 34.50 5.08 -19.85
N PRO A 748 34.62 5.22 -18.53
CA PRO A 748 35.88 4.96 -17.84
C PRO A 748 36.25 3.49 -17.94
N TYR A 749 37.48 3.19 -18.34
CA TYR A 749 37.97 1.81 -18.41
C TYR A 749 38.00 1.12 -17.03
N ARG A 750 38.25 1.89 -15.96
CA ARG A 750 38.32 1.37 -14.58
C ARG A 750 37.73 2.37 -13.60
N VAL A 751 36.94 1.88 -12.64
CA VAL A 751 36.37 2.69 -11.55
C VAL A 751 36.72 2.05 -10.21
N THR A 752 37.36 2.84 -9.35
CA THR A 752 37.73 2.44 -8.00
C THR A 752 36.73 3.01 -7.00
N THR A 753 36.08 2.16 -6.21
CA THR A 753 35.08 2.58 -5.21
C THR A 753 35.37 1.98 -3.84
N ASP A 754 34.75 2.53 -2.80
CA ASP A 754 34.64 1.81 -1.53
C ASP A 754 33.65 0.63 -1.67
N ARG A 755 33.65 -0.27 -0.68
CA ARG A 755 32.71 -1.41 -0.62
C ARG A 755 31.32 -0.98 -0.13
N GLY A 756 30.91 0.24 -0.49
CA GLY A 756 29.60 0.77 -0.16
C GLY A 756 28.50 -0.09 -0.82
N PRO A 757 27.37 -0.36 -0.15
CA PRO A 757 26.31 -1.22 -0.69
C PRO A 757 25.81 -0.79 -2.08
N GLN A 758 25.86 0.51 -2.38
CA GLN A 758 25.51 1.07 -3.69
C GLN A 758 26.45 0.62 -4.83
N PHE A 759 27.74 0.41 -4.55
CA PHE A 759 28.75 -0.02 -5.53
C PHE A 759 28.97 -1.53 -5.55
N GLU A 760 28.45 -2.25 -4.56
CA GLU A 760 28.41 -3.72 -4.53
C GLU A 760 27.03 -4.26 -4.96
N SER A 761 26.10 -3.36 -5.32
CA SER A 761 24.76 -3.74 -5.76
C SER A 761 24.81 -4.51 -7.09
N HIS A 762 23.90 -5.47 -7.24
CA HIS A 762 23.79 -6.26 -8.47
C HIS A 762 23.66 -5.36 -9.71
N MET A 763 22.88 -4.28 -9.60
CA MET A 763 22.71 -3.29 -10.65
C MET A 763 24.04 -2.61 -11.05
N TRP A 764 24.86 -2.18 -10.09
CA TRP A 764 26.14 -1.52 -10.39
C TRP A 764 27.15 -2.49 -11.02
N ILE A 765 27.19 -3.73 -10.55
CA ILE A 765 28.06 -4.78 -11.10
C ILE A 765 27.63 -5.13 -12.53
N SER A 766 26.32 -5.28 -12.78
CA SER A 766 25.78 -5.54 -14.12
C SER A 766 26.02 -4.37 -15.07
N LEU A 767 25.82 -3.13 -14.61
CA LEU A 767 26.07 -1.93 -15.41
C LEU A 767 27.57 -1.78 -15.74
N SER A 768 28.46 -2.02 -14.77
CA SER A 768 29.91 -1.97 -14.97
C SER A 768 30.36 -3.02 -15.99
N LYS A 769 29.83 -4.26 -15.91
CA LYS A 769 30.09 -5.32 -16.90
C LYS A 769 29.58 -4.95 -18.29
N LEU A 770 28.36 -4.41 -18.38
CA LEU A 770 27.75 -4.01 -19.66
C LEU A 770 28.56 -2.90 -20.34
N LEU A 771 29.10 -1.97 -19.57
CA LEU A 771 29.87 -0.83 -20.05
C LEU A 771 31.37 -1.14 -20.19
N GLY A 772 31.82 -2.36 -19.91
CA GLY A 772 33.24 -2.74 -19.97
C GLY A 772 34.11 -2.03 -18.93
N ILE A 773 33.52 -1.57 -17.84
CA ILE A 773 34.18 -0.88 -16.74
C ILE A 773 34.76 -1.92 -15.78
N GLU A 774 36.07 -1.91 -15.58
CA GLU A 774 36.70 -2.69 -14.52
C GLU A 774 36.41 -2.04 -13.16
N HIS A 775 35.59 -2.69 -12.35
CA HIS A 775 35.28 -2.24 -10.99
C HIS A 775 36.33 -2.78 -10.00
N ALA A 776 37.05 -1.86 -9.34
CA ALA A 776 38.12 -2.20 -8.40
C ALA A 776 37.76 -1.72 -6.98
N PRO A 777 37.29 -2.61 -6.08
CA PRO A 777 36.95 -2.21 -4.71
C PRO A 777 38.22 -1.94 -3.89
N THR A 778 38.26 -0.82 -3.15
CA THR A 778 39.37 -0.51 -2.25
C THR A 778 39.43 -1.53 -1.10
N SER A 779 40.63 -1.94 -0.67
CA SER A 779 40.76 -2.87 0.46
C SER A 779 40.36 -2.19 1.78
N ALA A 780 39.72 -2.95 2.67
CA ALA A 780 39.27 -2.44 3.98
C ALA A 780 40.41 -1.94 4.89
N TYR A 781 41.67 -2.26 4.56
CA TYR A 781 42.87 -1.93 5.33
C TYR A 781 43.57 -0.62 4.88
N HIS A 782 43.13 0.02 3.79
CA HIS A 782 43.74 1.28 3.30
C HIS A 782 42.69 2.38 3.00
N PRO A 783 42.12 3.03 4.04
CA PRO A 783 41.18 4.15 3.87
C PRO A 783 41.77 5.38 3.15
N GLN A 784 43.09 5.40 2.93
CA GLN A 784 43.82 6.46 2.22
C GLN A 784 43.47 6.53 0.72
N ALA A 785 42.91 5.46 0.13
CA ALA A 785 42.52 5.43 -1.28
C ALA A 785 41.41 6.45 -1.64
N ASN A 786 40.62 6.90 -0.67
CA ASN A 786 39.60 7.95 -0.84
C ASN A 786 40.09 9.35 -0.44
N GLY A 787 41.36 9.50 -0.05
CA GLY A 787 41.91 10.73 0.50
C GLY A 787 41.88 11.92 -0.48
N LEU A 788 41.91 11.67 -1.79
CA LEU A 788 41.77 12.72 -2.81
C LEU A 788 40.33 13.23 -2.91
N ALA A 789 39.34 12.33 -2.89
CA ALA A 789 37.93 12.70 -2.88
C ALA A 789 37.56 13.46 -1.61
N GLU A 790 38.04 13.01 -0.44
CA GLU A 790 37.82 13.73 0.82
C GLU A 790 38.48 15.10 0.86
N ARG A 791 39.69 15.24 0.34
CA ARG A 791 40.37 16.54 0.20
C ARG A 791 39.61 17.47 -0.75
N PHE A 792 39.09 16.95 -1.85
CA PHE A 792 38.25 17.71 -2.77
C PHE A 792 36.95 18.16 -2.09
N TYR A 793 36.24 17.27 -1.40
CA TYR A 793 35.01 17.62 -0.67
C TYR A 793 35.26 18.67 0.41
N ARG A 794 36.41 18.60 1.09
CA ARG A 794 36.83 19.62 2.07
C ARG A 794 37.03 20.98 1.39
N GLN A 795 37.71 21.01 0.24
CA GLN A 795 37.92 22.23 -0.54
C GLN A 795 36.60 22.81 -1.06
N LEU A 796 35.70 21.96 -1.57
CA LEU A 796 34.38 22.37 -2.05
C LEU A 796 33.52 22.97 -0.93
N LYS A 797 33.49 22.35 0.25
CA LYS A 797 32.78 22.86 1.43
C LYS A 797 33.33 24.21 1.89
N ALA A 798 34.65 24.38 1.89
CA ALA A 798 35.30 25.64 2.25
C ALA A 798 34.95 26.76 1.25
N ALA A 799 35.06 26.50 -0.06
CA ALA A 799 34.75 27.47 -1.10
C ALA A 799 33.27 27.88 -1.12
N LEU A 800 32.36 26.92 -0.92
CA LEU A 800 30.93 27.19 -0.74
C LEU A 800 30.66 28.09 0.48
N THR A 801 31.26 27.77 1.62
CA THR A 801 31.05 28.53 2.86
C THR A 801 31.54 29.96 2.72
N ALA A 802 32.72 30.17 2.13
CA ALA A 802 33.27 31.49 1.87
C ALA A 802 32.38 32.32 0.95
N ARG A 803 31.85 31.73 -0.14
CA ARG A 803 30.98 32.42 -1.08
C ARG A 803 29.60 32.74 -0.52
N MET A 804 29.06 31.84 0.31
CA MET A 804 27.81 32.06 1.05
C MET A 804 27.94 33.19 2.06
N GLN A 805 29.08 33.32 2.74
CA GLN A 805 29.33 34.37 3.74
C GLN A 805 29.61 35.74 3.11
N ALA A 806 30.35 35.80 2.00
CA ALA A 806 30.70 37.07 1.36
C ALA A 806 29.50 37.78 0.69
N ASN A 807 28.58 37.01 0.10
CA ASN A 807 27.51 37.56 -0.76
C ASN A 807 26.08 37.15 -0.34
N GLY A 808 25.90 36.50 0.82
CA GLY A 808 24.58 36.08 1.32
C GLY A 808 23.82 35.07 0.44
N MET A 809 24.47 34.44 -0.53
CA MET A 809 23.84 33.51 -1.47
C MET A 809 23.45 32.17 -0.82
N LYS A 810 22.31 31.61 -1.24
CA LYS A 810 21.88 30.25 -0.86
C LYS A 810 22.79 29.19 -1.50
N ARG A 811 23.02 28.08 -0.77
CA ARG A 811 23.93 26.99 -1.17
C ARG A 811 23.60 26.39 -2.56
N THR A 812 22.32 26.27 -2.88
CA THR A 812 21.82 25.75 -4.17
C THR A 812 22.24 26.61 -5.36
N THR A 813 22.32 27.93 -5.18
CA THR A 813 22.72 28.87 -6.23
C THR A 813 24.24 29.05 -6.29
N ALA A 814 24.92 28.94 -5.15
CA ALA A 814 26.38 29.05 -5.08
C ALA A 814 27.12 27.81 -5.63
N LEU A 815 26.52 26.62 -5.54
CA LEU A 815 27.16 25.36 -5.90
C LEU A 815 27.59 25.27 -7.37
N PRO A 816 26.74 25.57 -8.36
CA PRO A 816 27.16 25.53 -9.77
C PRO A 816 28.31 26.49 -10.07
N LEU A 817 28.30 27.70 -9.49
CA LEU A 817 29.34 28.72 -9.70
C LEU A 817 30.67 28.35 -9.05
N VAL A 818 30.64 27.79 -7.84
CA VAL A 818 31.84 27.31 -7.15
C VAL A 818 32.44 26.11 -7.87
N LEU A 819 31.61 25.17 -8.35
CA LEU A 819 32.08 24.04 -9.13
C LEU A 819 32.67 24.49 -10.48
N LEU A 820 32.04 25.45 -11.16
CA LEU A 820 32.57 26.04 -12.39
C LEU A 820 33.96 26.64 -12.13
N GLY A 821 34.11 27.47 -11.09
CA GLY A 821 35.40 28.08 -10.74
C GLY A 821 36.47 27.06 -10.34
N ILE A 822 36.12 25.97 -9.65
CA ILE A 822 37.07 24.90 -9.32
C ILE A 822 37.50 24.16 -10.60
N ARG A 823 36.56 23.90 -11.52
CA ARG A 823 36.81 23.17 -12.78
C ARG A 823 37.64 23.98 -13.77
N THR A 824 37.50 25.31 -13.79
CA THR A 824 38.27 26.19 -14.67
C THR A 824 39.54 26.75 -14.00
N SER A 825 39.76 26.49 -12.71
CA SER A 825 40.96 26.94 -12.01
C SER A 825 42.21 26.15 -12.45
N LEU A 826 43.18 26.86 -13.02
CA LEU A 826 44.49 26.29 -13.37
C LEU A 826 45.16 25.71 -12.12
N LYS A 827 45.59 24.45 -12.19
CA LYS A 827 46.38 23.84 -11.13
C LYS A 827 47.85 23.98 -11.49
N ILE A 828 48.56 24.79 -10.71
CA ILE A 828 49.96 25.18 -10.96
C ILE A 828 50.88 23.96 -11.17
N TYR A 829 50.61 22.85 -10.48
CA TYR A 829 51.42 21.63 -10.55
C TYR A 829 51.32 20.85 -11.87
N ILE A 830 50.23 21.04 -12.62
CA ILE A 830 49.96 20.32 -13.88
C ILE A 830 49.80 21.27 -15.07
N GLY A 831 49.88 22.59 -14.84
CA GLY A 831 49.78 23.60 -15.89
C GLY A 831 48.44 23.68 -16.62
N LEU A 832 47.42 22.93 -16.18
CA LEU A 832 46.10 22.81 -16.81
C LEU A 832 44.98 22.98 -15.80
N ALA A 833 43.79 23.38 -16.25
CA ALA A 833 42.58 23.33 -15.44
C ALA A 833 41.96 21.92 -15.48
N PRO A 834 41.24 21.48 -14.42
CA PRO A 834 40.57 20.18 -14.41
C PRO A 834 39.61 19.98 -15.60
N SER A 835 38.93 21.03 -16.05
CA SER A 835 38.09 20.95 -17.25
C SER A 835 38.89 20.68 -18.52
N ASP A 836 40.08 21.26 -18.65
CA ASP A 836 40.93 21.09 -19.84
C ASP A 836 41.43 19.64 -19.94
N MET A 837 41.74 19.03 -18.79
CA MET A 837 42.13 17.62 -18.74
C MET A 837 41.01 16.66 -19.11
N VAL A 838 39.77 16.97 -18.69
CA VAL A 838 38.63 16.06 -18.88
C VAL A 838 38.00 16.23 -20.26
N TYR A 839 37.93 17.45 -20.77
CA TYR A 839 37.21 17.79 -22.01
C TYR A 839 38.14 18.18 -23.16
N GLY A 840 39.46 18.20 -22.95
CA GLY A 840 40.46 18.58 -23.96
C GLY A 840 40.44 20.05 -24.36
N SER A 841 39.60 20.88 -23.73
CA SER A 841 39.42 22.30 -24.04
C SER A 841 38.88 23.07 -22.83
N ALA A 842 39.10 24.39 -22.83
CA ALA A 842 38.60 25.26 -21.77
C ALA A 842 37.09 25.47 -21.90
N LEU A 843 36.37 25.41 -20.77
CA LEU A 843 34.94 25.69 -20.72
C LEU A 843 34.70 27.17 -21.00
N SER A 844 33.82 27.47 -21.97
CA SER A 844 33.33 28.83 -22.23
C SER A 844 32.54 29.34 -21.02
N LEU A 845 32.93 30.50 -20.50
CA LEU A 845 32.26 31.12 -19.37
C LEU A 845 31.06 31.95 -19.86
N PRO A 846 30.03 32.14 -19.02
CA PRO A 846 28.87 32.97 -19.38
C PRO A 846 29.22 34.40 -19.84
N ALA A 847 30.36 34.95 -19.39
CA ALA A 847 30.85 36.25 -19.81
C ALA A 847 31.39 36.26 -21.25
N ASP A 848 31.85 35.12 -21.78
CA ASP A 848 32.37 34.99 -23.15
C ASP A 848 31.25 35.08 -24.19
N PHE A 849 30.00 34.83 -23.78
CA PHE A 849 28.81 35.01 -24.63
C PHE A 849 28.30 36.46 -24.68
N LEU A 850 28.79 37.32 -23.78
CA LEU A 850 28.29 38.70 -23.61
C LEU A 850 29.25 39.77 -24.13
N ALA A 851 30.46 39.40 -24.55
CA ALA A 851 31.44 40.33 -25.14
C ALA A 851 31.53 40.15 -26.68
N PRO A 852 31.57 41.23 -27.48
CA PRO A 852 31.74 41.10 -28.93
C PRO A 852 33.14 40.59 -29.24
N THR A 853 33.22 39.59 -30.13
CA THR A 853 34.45 38.98 -30.61
C THR A 853 35.33 39.98 -31.35
N GLY A 854 36.39 40.48 -30.69
CA GLY A 854 37.52 41.16 -31.31
C GLY A 854 38.68 40.19 -31.58
N PRO A 855 39.58 40.49 -32.53
CA PRO A 855 40.50 39.51 -33.09
C PRO A 855 41.56 39.05 -32.09
N SER A 856 41.93 37.78 -32.25
CA SER A 856 42.94 37.01 -31.52
C SER A 856 44.30 37.71 -31.44
N GLY A 857 44.47 38.60 -30.45
CA GLY A 857 45.75 39.14 -30.02
C GLY A 857 45.98 38.74 -28.58
N GLY A 858 47.14 38.13 -28.29
CA GLY A 858 47.51 37.56 -27.00
C GLY A 858 47.24 38.49 -25.81
N LEU A 859 46.08 38.32 -25.18
CA LEU A 859 45.79 38.86 -23.86
C LEU A 859 46.42 37.91 -22.84
N ASP A 860 47.58 38.36 -22.37
CA ASP A 860 48.39 37.80 -21.29
C ASP A 860 47.52 37.25 -20.14
N ARG A 861 47.31 35.92 -20.14
CA ARG A 861 46.52 35.16 -19.13
C ARG A 861 47.04 35.39 -17.70
N THR A 862 48.25 35.91 -17.56
CA THR A 862 48.86 36.29 -16.29
C THR A 862 48.18 37.49 -15.64
N ASN A 863 47.51 38.37 -16.39
CA ASN A 863 46.90 39.59 -15.84
C ASN A 863 45.52 39.37 -15.19
N PHE A 864 44.76 38.37 -15.63
CA PHE A 864 43.60 37.89 -14.87
C PHE A 864 44.04 37.19 -13.58
N THR A 865 45.17 36.47 -13.65
CA THR A 865 45.75 35.77 -12.49
C THR A 865 46.30 36.76 -11.47
N SER A 866 46.86 37.90 -11.88
CA SER A 866 47.31 38.99 -11.00
C SER A 866 46.11 39.70 -10.34
N THR A 867 45.05 39.95 -11.10
CA THR A 867 43.79 40.56 -10.61
C THR A 867 43.11 39.64 -9.59
N LEU A 868 43.03 38.33 -9.89
CA LEU A 868 42.49 37.33 -9.00
C LEU A 868 43.41 37.08 -7.79
N LYS A 869 44.74 37.08 -7.94
CA LYS A 869 45.68 37.02 -6.82
C LYS A 869 45.56 38.25 -5.92
N THR A 870 45.35 39.44 -6.47
CA THR A 870 45.14 40.67 -5.69
C THR A 870 43.82 40.63 -4.93
N ALA A 871 42.75 40.11 -5.56
CA ALA A 871 41.47 39.85 -4.90
C ALA A 871 41.57 38.77 -3.81
N MET A 872 42.37 37.71 -4.04
CA MET A 872 42.60 36.62 -3.10
C MET A 872 43.59 37.00 -1.98
N TYR A 873 44.52 37.94 -2.21
CA TYR A 873 45.40 38.50 -1.19
C TYR A 873 44.61 39.34 -0.18
N ARG A 874 43.58 40.06 -0.65
CA ARG A 874 42.60 40.74 0.22
C ARG A 874 41.72 39.76 1.01
N LEU A 875 41.64 38.49 0.59
CA LEU A 875 40.92 37.39 1.24
C LEU A 875 41.83 36.50 2.10
N ARG A 876 43.02 36.97 2.50
CA ARG A 876 43.87 36.20 3.40
C ARG A 876 43.13 35.90 4.71
N PRO A 877 42.94 34.62 5.07
CA PRO A 877 42.35 34.26 6.35
C PRO A 877 43.22 34.80 7.47
N THR A 878 42.62 35.46 8.45
CA THR A 878 43.26 35.64 9.75
C THR A 878 43.63 34.24 10.25
N PRO A 879 44.89 33.95 10.62
CA PRO A 879 45.24 32.67 11.19
C PRO A 879 44.29 32.38 12.36
N PRO A 880 43.66 31.20 12.44
CA PRO A 880 42.87 30.85 13.60
C PRO A 880 43.79 30.95 14.82
N ARG A 881 43.31 31.63 15.87
CA ARG A 881 43.97 31.77 17.17
C ARG A 881 44.68 30.46 17.54
N ARG A 882 45.92 30.57 18.04
CA ARG A 882 46.56 29.48 18.78
C ARG A 882 45.59 29.02 19.88
N ASN A 883 45.14 27.77 19.81
CA ASN A 883 44.40 27.14 20.91
C ASN A 883 45.32 27.06 22.13
N SER A 884 45.24 28.05 23.01
CA SER A 884 45.61 27.89 24.41
C SER A 884 44.42 27.20 25.07
N THR A 885 44.44 25.87 25.13
CA THR A 885 43.53 25.13 26.00
C THR A 885 44.03 25.31 27.42
N SER A 886 43.33 26.08 28.24
CA SER A 886 43.58 26.11 29.68
C SER A 886 43.21 24.74 30.25
N THR A 887 44.19 23.99 30.74
CA THR A 887 43.96 22.73 31.46
C THR A 887 43.10 23.02 32.69
N PHE A 888 41.91 22.43 32.77
CA PHE A 888 41.09 22.51 33.97
C PHE A 888 41.71 21.61 35.05
N CYS A 889 42.24 22.22 36.10
CA CYS A 889 42.71 21.52 37.29
C CYS A 889 41.74 21.86 38.44
N SER A 890 41.05 20.85 38.97
CA SER A 890 40.09 21.06 40.05
C SER A 890 40.81 21.62 41.28
N LYS A 891 40.24 22.67 41.90
CA LYS A 891 40.80 23.25 43.14
C LYS A 891 40.85 22.24 44.30
N ALA A 892 39.99 21.21 44.26
CA ALA A 892 39.95 20.14 45.25
C ALA A 892 41.14 19.18 45.17
N LEU A 893 41.95 19.21 44.09
CA LEU A 893 43.09 18.31 43.89
C LEU A 893 44.16 18.46 45.00
N LYS A 894 44.23 19.63 45.67
CA LYS A 894 45.15 19.86 46.79
C LYS A 894 44.82 19.03 48.03
N ASP A 895 43.55 18.66 48.21
CA ASP A 895 43.05 18.03 49.43
C ASP A 895 42.66 16.56 49.21
N CYS A 896 42.83 16.05 47.99
CA CYS A 896 42.54 14.65 47.65
C CYS A 896 43.72 13.76 47.99
N THR A 897 43.49 12.69 48.76
CA THR A 897 44.53 11.70 49.07
C THR A 897 44.76 10.67 47.96
N HIS A 898 43.80 10.50 47.05
CA HIS A 898 43.86 9.54 45.94
C HIS A 898 43.22 10.10 44.66
N VAL A 899 43.78 9.76 43.51
CA VAL A 899 43.25 10.08 42.17
C VAL A 899 43.07 8.77 41.40
N PHE A 900 41.85 8.46 40.97
CA PHE A 900 41.56 7.28 40.16
C PHE A 900 41.65 7.63 38.66
N ILE A 901 42.55 6.97 37.94
CA ILE A 901 42.75 7.14 36.49
C ILE A 901 42.14 5.93 35.78
N ARG A 902 41.24 6.17 34.81
CA ARG A 902 40.61 5.10 34.05
C ARG A 902 41.53 4.60 32.94
N GLU A 903 41.99 3.36 33.06
CA GLU A 903 42.79 2.69 32.04
C GLU A 903 41.90 2.27 30.84
N ARG A 904 42.23 2.73 29.63
CA ARG A 904 41.39 2.51 28.44
C ARG A 904 41.57 1.08 27.91
N ARG A 905 40.57 0.21 28.10
CA ARG A 905 40.38 -1.01 27.28
C ARG A 905 39.20 -0.85 26.32
N HIS A 906 39.40 -1.42 25.12
CA HIS A 906 38.58 -1.37 23.88
C HIS A 906 37.16 -0.81 23.98
N THR A 907 36.91 0.31 23.29
CA THR A 907 35.57 0.82 22.96
C THR A 907 35.29 0.61 21.48
N SER A 908 34.20 -0.07 21.15
CA SER A 908 33.63 -0.17 19.81
C SER A 908 33.24 1.22 19.28
N GLY A 909 33.43 1.45 17.98
CA GLY A 909 33.33 2.78 17.37
C GLY A 909 31.95 3.42 17.53
N LEU A 910 31.96 4.73 17.77
CA LEU A 910 30.83 5.69 17.87
C LEU A 910 30.36 6.11 19.29
N THR A 911 31.22 6.09 20.30
CA THR A 911 30.99 6.88 21.53
C THR A 911 31.80 8.20 21.50
N PRO A 912 31.21 9.36 21.84
CA PRO A 912 31.97 10.62 21.89
C PRO A 912 33.09 10.57 22.95
N PRO A 913 34.24 11.21 22.70
CA PRO A 913 35.38 11.19 23.60
C PRO A 913 35.04 11.88 24.93
N TYR A 914 35.23 11.17 26.04
CA TYR A 914 35.09 11.72 27.39
C TYR A 914 36.12 12.83 27.64
N ALA A 915 35.66 13.97 28.15
CA ALA A 915 36.47 15.17 28.39
C ALA A 915 36.55 15.57 29.87
N GLY A 916 36.27 14.64 30.79
CA GLY A 916 36.62 14.79 32.21
C GLY A 916 38.02 14.23 32.50
N PRO A 917 38.54 14.37 33.74
CA PRO A 917 39.88 13.91 34.10
C PRO A 917 40.09 12.42 33.86
#